data_AF-A0A2V7HNL5-F1
#
_entry.id   AF-A0A2V7HNL5-F1
#
_cell.length_a   1.000
_cell.length_b   1.000
_cell.length_c   1.000
_cell.angle_alpha   90.00
_cell.angle_beta   90.00
_cell.angle_gamma   90.00
#
_symmetry.space_group_name_H-M   'P 1'
#
loop_
_entity.id
_entity.type
_entity.pdbx_description
1 polymer ?
#
loop_
_entity_poly.entity_id
_entity_poly.type
_entity_poly.pdbx_seq_one_letter_code
_entity_poly.pdbx_strand_id
1 'polypeptide(L)'
;MSVRPDEARVQEIGRELFERVAAERQAFYSADRWTAALFSWSLQHEDAKLQLFRFVDVLPALDSDRDLVRHLREYFEGRDVPYAGLLRTALGVARVAGRLGDAVVGVMLRETVRRLARRFIAGSTPAQARRAALDARRAGQAFTLDLLGEACLSDAEADVYQARYVDLVQTLGREAPHWPSAPRLDSAPWGPLPRVNVSVKISALHPWLEPADPAGSTVAVKTRLRPILQAARARGAHIHVDMEDRRLRELTLKTFMELADEPEFRHERNLGIVLQAYLKDAEADARRLIAWASRRGTPVSVRLVKGAYWDYETAHAELEHWPVPVFETKPETDASFERLTRLFLEHAEAIDLAVGSHNIRSIAHALAAREARGLPQGALEFQALYGMAQPLVRALTERGERVRIYMPFGELIPGMAYLVRRLLENTSNESFLRRGFAEHESPEALLADPERIPVAPPPRDAHDFENEPYADFTRAAVRDDFAAALAAVRPRLGGNYPLVIDGQRVQTTERLVSVNPSRAGEVVGRVAAAGAAEIDRAVAAAARAFAAWRDAGAEARAAALGRVAAGLRERRYTLAAWIVFEAGKPWAEADADVAEAIDFVEYYRAQARELQRPLTLGRRRGEVNHYTREARGVVGVIAPWNFPLAILTGMTSAALATGNTVVMKPAEQTPVIAAQLMEVFEAA
;
A
#
# COMPACT_ATOMS: atom_id res chain seq x y z
N MET A 1 -22.44 0.37 -24.89
CA MET A 1 -21.91 1.67 -24.44
C MET A 1 -22.75 2.12 -23.26
N SER A 2 -22.11 2.41 -22.13
CA SER A 2 -22.78 2.82 -20.88
C SER A 2 -23.59 4.10 -21.07
N VAL A 3 -24.87 4.11 -20.67
CA VAL A 3 -25.69 5.34 -20.68
C VAL A 3 -25.15 6.28 -19.61
N ARG A 4 -24.53 7.37 -20.04
CA ARG A 4 -24.06 8.44 -19.15
C ARG A 4 -25.29 9.26 -18.69
N PRO A 5 -25.40 9.62 -17.40
CA PRO A 5 -26.46 10.52 -16.96
C PRO A 5 -26.30 11.88 -17.65
N ASP A 6 -27.42 12.60 -17.80
CA ASP A 6 -27.40 13.97 -18.28
C ASP A 6 -26.62 14.84 -17.28
N GLU A 7 -25.56 15.49 -17.77
CA GLU A 7 -24.69 16.36 -16.99
C GLU A 7 -25.47 17.52 -16.37
N ALA A 8 -26.49 18.05 -17.05
CA ALA A 8 -27.35 19.10 -16.50
C ALA A 8 -28.10 18.60 -15.26
N ARG A 9 -28.57 17.34 -15.27
CA ARG A 9 -29.25 16.71 -14.14
C ARG A 9 -28.30 16.46 -12.98
N VAL A 10 -27.06 16.05 -13.24
CA VAL A 10 -26.03 15.90 -12.20
C VAL A 10 -25.80 17.23 -11.49
N GLN A 11 -25.67 18.32 -12.24
CA GLN A 11 -25.47 19.65 -11.66
C GLN A 11 -26.69 20.15 -10.88
N GLU A 12 -27.90 19.90 -11.38
CA GLU A 12 -29.15 20.26 -10.68
C GLU A 12 -29.24 19.59 -9.30
N ILE A 13 -29.06 18.25 -9.25
CA ILE A 13 -29.05 17.50 -7.97
C ILE A 13 -27.91 17.99 -7.08
N GLY A 14 -26.74 18.27 -7.66
CA GLY A 14 -25.58 18.79 -6.94
C GLY A 14 -25.88 20.12 -6.25
N ARG A 15 -26.48 21.09 -6.96
CA ARG A 15 -26.86 22.40 -6.40
C ARG A 15 -27.91 22.25 -5.30
N GLU A 16 -28.92 21.40 -5.51
CA GLU A 16 -29.93 21.11 -4.48
C GLU A 16 -29.29 20.58 -3.19
N LEU A 17 -28.34 19.64 -3.31
CA LEU A 17 -27.60 19.11 -2.16
C LEU A 17 -26.74 20.18 -1.48
N PHE A 18 -26.08 21.04 -2.25
CA PHE A 18 -25.29 22.16 -1.71
C PHE A 18 -26.16 23.13 -0.91
N GLU A 19 -27.33 23.50 -1.41
CA GLU A 19 -28.26 24.41 -0.73
C GLU A 19 -28.74 23.81 0.61
N ARG A 20 -29.14 22.53 0.61
CA ARG A 20 -29.53 21.81 1.84
C ARG A 20 -28.38 21.75 2.86
N VAL A 21 -27.17 21.46 2.39
CA VAL A 21 -25.97 21.40 3.23
C VAL A 21 -25.63 22.78 3.83
N ALA A 22 -25.77 23.85 3.04
CA ALA A 22 -25.50 25.22 3.49
C ALA A 22 -26.50 25.68 4.57
N ALA A 23 -27.78 25.32 4.44
CA ALA A 23 -28.80 25.61 5.45
C ALA A 23 -28.49 24.93 6.80
N GLU A 24 -28.13 23.64 6.78
CA GLU A 24 -27.73 22.88 7.97
C GLU A 24 -26.42 23.39 8.60
N ARG A 25 -25.50 23.92 7.79
CA ARG A 25 -24.21 24.46 8.25
C ARG A 25 -24.38 25.63 9.23
N GLN A 26 -25.30 26.56 8.94
CA GLN A 26 -25.56 27.70 9.82
C GLN A 26 -26.01 27.24 11.22
N ALA A 27 -26.75 26.13 11.31
CA ALA A 27 -27.12 25.52 12.57
C ALA A 27 -25.94 24.82 13.26
N PHE A 28 -25.08 24.11 12.51
CA PHE A 28 -23.99 23.28 13.06
C PHE A 28 -22.76 24.05 13.60
N TYR A 29 -22.31 25.10 12.91
CA TYR A 29 -21.13 25.88 13.34
C TYR A 29 -21.36 26.69 14.63
N SER A 30 -22.62 26.84 15.06
CA SER A 30 -22.95 27.49 16.33
C SER A 30 -22.48 26.69 17.57
N ALA A 31 -22.18 25.40 17.43
CA ALA A 31 -22.03 24.49 18.56
C ALA A 31 -20.58 24.14 18.97
N ASP A 32 -19.55 24.30 18.12
CA ASP A 32 -18.17 23.92 18.50
C ASP A 32 -17.07 24.69 17.75
N ARG A 33 -16.75 25.88 18.28
CA ARG A 33 -15.75 26.82 17.73
C ARG A 33 -14.31 26.35 17.85
N TRP A 34 -14.01 25.43 18.76
CA TRP A 34 -12.63 25.03 19.11
C TRP A 34 -12.00 24.11 18.07
N THR A 35 -12.70 23.02 17.72
CA THR A 35 -12.22 22.05 16.73
C THR A 35 -12.04 22.70 15.35
N ALA A 36 -12.96 23.60 14.98
CA ALA A 36 -12.90 24.37 13.74
C ALA A 36 -11.67 25.30 13.69
N ALA A 37 -11.30 25.92 14.81
CA ALA A 37 -10.13 26.80 14.90
C ALA A 37 -8.81 26.01 14.76
N LEU A 38 -8.70 24.84 15.43
CA LEU A 38 -7.55 23.95 15.28
C LEU A 38 -7.36 23.52 13.82
N PHE A 39 -8.46 23.08 13.21
CA PHE A 39 -8.45 22.63 11.82
C PHE A 39 -8.04 23.77 10.89
N SER A 40 -8.67 24.94 11.01
CA SER A 40 -8.35 26.12 10.23
C SER A 40 -6.88 26.56 10.35
N TRP A 41 -6.28 26.46 11.55
CA TRP A 41 -4.88 26.81 11.74
C TRP A 41 -3.93 25.79 11.08
N SER A 42 -4.23 24.49 11.18
CA SER A 42 -3.41 23.43 10.56
C SER A 42 -3.38 23.54 9.04
N LEU A 43 -4.45 24.06 8.42
CA LEU A 43 -4.52 24.32 6.99
C LEU A 43 -3.63 25.49 6.54
N GLN A 44 -3.26 26.38 7.45
CA GLN A 44 -2.48 27.60 7.16
C GLN A 44 -0.97 27.42 7.43
N HIS A 45 -0.54 26.33 8.09
CA HIS A 45 0.85 26.13 8.53
C HIS A 45 1.30 24.68 8.28
N GLU A 46 1.79 24.37 7.07
CA GLU A 46 2.12 22.99 6.67
C GLU A 46 3.20 22.34 7.57
N ASP A 47 4.26 23.07 7.93
CA ASP A 47 5.31 22.56 8.82
C ASP A 47 4.78 22.22 10.22
N ALA A 48 3.80 22.98 10.70
CA ALA A 48 3.22 22.80 12.02
C ALA A 48 2.13 21.70 12.02
N LYS A 49 1.46 21.50 10.88
CA LYS A 49 0.54 20.39 10.63
C LYS A 49 1.24 19.03 10.72
N LEU A 50 2.41 18.88 10.09
CA LEU A 50 3.18 17.64 10.15
C LEU A 50 3.57 17.27 11.59
N GLN A 51 4.06 18.24 12.36
CA GLN A 51 4.42 18.01 13.77
C GLN A 51 3.20 17.67 14.62
N LEU A 52 2.07 18.34 14.41
CA LEU A 52 0.83 18.02 15.10
C LEU A 52 0.38 16.58 14.84
N PHE A 53 0.42 16.14 13.58
CA PHE A 53 -0.01 14.78 13.24
C PHE A 53 0.94 13.72 13.83
N ARG A 54 2.25 13.95 13.78
CA ARG A 54 3.23 13.06 14.42
C ARG A 54 3.09 13.05 15.96
N PHE A 55 2.79 14.19 16.56
CA PHE A 55 2.56 14.27 18.01
C PHE A 55 1.29 13.52 18.43
N VAL A 56 0.21 13.67 17.66
CA VAL A 56 -1.06 12.94 17.84
C VAL A 56 -0.85 11.43 17.70
N ASP A 57 0.00 11.00 16.76
CA ASP A 57 0.33 9.60 16.50
C ASP A 57 1.12 8.95 17.65
N VAL A 58 2.15 9.62 18.18
CA VAL A 58 2.98 9.07 19.26
C VAL A 58 2.28 9.11 20.63
N LEU A 59 1.27 9.98 20.79
CA LEU A 59 0.57 10.21 22.05
C LEU A 59 0.13 8.95 22.83
N PRO A 60 -0.42 7.90 22.19
CA PRO A 60 -0.88 6.70 22.90
C PRO A 60 0.26 5.91 23.54
N ALA A 61 1.49 6.05 23.04
CA ALA A 61 2.68 5.42 23.60
C ALA A 61 3.29 6.24 24.76
N LEU A 62 2.71 7.40 25.09
CA LEU A 62 3.20 8.28 26.15
C LEU A 62 2.52 7.94 27.49
N ASP A 63 3.15 7.03 28.23
CA ASP A 63 2.57 6.50 29.47
C ASP A 63 2.69 7.46 30.66
N SER A 64 3.66 8.38 30.64
CA SER A 64 3.89 9.34 31.72
C SER A 64 3.59 10.78 31.32
N ASP A 65 3.10 11.58 32.26
CA ASP A 65 2.87 13.02 32.03
C ASP A 65 4.18 13.77 31.75
N ARG A 66 5.31 13.27 32.27
CA ARG A 66 6.65 13.81 31.99
C ARG A 66 7.03 13.61 30.53
N ASP A 67 6.83 12.40 29.99
CA ASP A 67 7.13 12.11 28.58
C ASP A 67 6.22 12.88 27.65
N LEU A 68 4.95 13.01 28.01
CA LEU A 68 3.99 13.83 27.30
C LEU A 68 4.43 15.29 27.19
N VAL A 69 4.82 15.91 28.31
CA VAL A 69 5.29 17.31 28.31
C VAL A 69 6.61 17.44 27.57
N ARG A 70 7.52 16.47 27.69
CA ARG A 70 8.78 16.45 26.94
C ARG A 70 8.54 16.44 25.43
N HIS A 71 7.72 15.51 24.92
CA HIS A 71 7.41 15.45 23.49
C HIS A 71 6.66 16.70 23.04
N LEU A 72 5.72 17.22 23.84
CA LEU A 72 5.04 18.47 23.51
C LEU A 72 6.04 19.62 23.29
N ARG A 73 7.12 19.69 24.09
CA ARG A 73 8.19 20.67 23.86
C ARG A 73 8.98 20.32 22.61
N GLU A 74 9.46 19.09 22.44
CA GLU A 74 10.24 18.67 21.26
C GLU A 74 9.52 18.94 19.93
N TYR A 75 8.20 18.74 19.87
CA TYR A 75 7.41 18.95 18.65
C TYR A 75 7.09 20.43 18.37
N PHE A 76 6.99 21.28 19.39
CA PHE A 76 6.41 22.64 19.25
C PHE A 76 7.26 23.79 19.82
N GLU A 77 8.39 23.52 20.46
CA GLU A 77 9.30 24.55 20.95
C GLU A 77 9.84 25.41 19.81
N GLY A 78 9.82 26.74 19.98
CA GLY A 78 10.24 27.70 18.96
C GLY A 78 9.27 27.88 17.77
N ARG A 79 8.07 27.28 17.79
CA ARG A 79 7.07 27.40 16.72
C ARG A 79 5.85 28.22 17.17
N ASP A 80 5.37 29.11 16.31
CA ASP A 80 4.15 29.89 16.54
C ASP A 80 2.91 29.02 16.30
N VAL A 81 2.50 28.32 17.34
CA VAL A 81 1.29 27.50 17.39
C VAL A 81 0.19 28.33 18.07
N PRO A 82 -1.10 28.29 17.67
CA PRO A 82 -2.20 28.98 18.35
C PRO A 82 -2.41 28.44 19.77
N TYR A 83 -1.92 27.23 20.02
CA TYR A 83 -1.79 26.69 21.35
C TYR A 83 -0.79 27.46 22.21
N ALA A 84 0.15 28.23 21.67
CA ALA A 84 1.05 29.05 22.47
C ALA A 84 0.32 30.07 23.34
N GLY A 85 -0.93 30.47 23.06
CA GLY A 85 -1.73 31.29 23.98
C GLY A 85 -2.27 30.51 25.18
N LEU A 86 -2.91 29.37 24.91
CA LEU A 86 -3.49 28.47 25.93
C LEU A 86 -2.40 27.72 26.72
N LEU A 87 -1.37 27.25 26.02
CA LEU A 87 -0.11 26.74 26.55
C LEU A 87 0.69 27.84 27.21
N ARG A 88 0.73 29.12 26.80
CA ARG A 88 1.35 30.17 27.65
C ARG A 88 0.54 30.47 28.90
N THR A 89 -0.77 30.24 28.89
CA THR A 89 -1.58 30.35 30.12
C THR A 89 -1.33 29.14 31.03
N ALA A 90 -1.26 27.92 30.47
CA ALA A 90 -0.94 26.68 31.20
C ALA A 90 0.56 26.55 31.60
N LEU A 91 1.48 27.04 30.77
CA LEU A 91 2.93 27.18 31.04
C LEU A 91 3.21 28.44 31.88
N GLY A 92 2.32 29.43 31.86
CA GLY A 92 2.30 30.55 32.80
C GLY A 92 1.94 30.08 34.21
N VAL A 93 1.07 29.07 34.32
CA VAL A 93 0.88 28.28 35.56
C VAL A 93 2.11 27.42 35.87
N ALA A 94 2.87 26.95 34.85
CA ALA A 94 4.13 26.22 35.05
C ALA A 94 5.31 27.08 35.55
N ARG A 95 5.17 28.41 35.65
CA ARG A 95 6.10 29.22 36.46
C ARG A 95 5.93 28.97 37.97
N VAL A 96 4.86 28.28 38.38
CA VAL A 96 4.75 27.65 39.70
C VAL A 96 5.31 26.23 39.59
N ALA A 97 6.56 26.09 40.02
CA ALA A 97 7.47 25.00 39.72
C ALA A 97 7.02 23.59 40.19
N GLY A 98 7.22 22.57 39.32
CA GLY A 98 7.38 21.17 39.72
C GLY A 98 6.43 20.15 39.05
N ARG A 99 6.57 18.87 39.44
CA ARG A 99 5.81 17.69 38.96
C ARG A 99 4.28 17.89 38.88
N LEU A 100 3.74 18.79 39.70
CA LEU A 100 2.32 19.14 39.71
C LEU A 100 1.86 19.88 38.45
N GLY A 101 2.71 20.73 37.86
CA GLY A 101 2.39 21.44 36.62
C GLY A 101 2.35 20.50 35.40
N ASP A 102 3.29 19.57 35.33
CA ASP A 102 3.33 18.57 34.25
C ASP A 102 2.08 17.67 34.27
N ALA A 103 1.62 17.27 35.47
CA ALA A 103 0.41 16.48 35.64
C ALA A 103 -0.85 17.22 35.15
N VAL A 104 -0.98 18.52 35.47
CA VAL A 104 -2.15 19.32 35.06
C VAL A 104 -2.19 19.49 33.53
N VAL A 105 -1.05 19.84 32.92
CA VAL A 105 -0.94 19.96 31.46
C VAL A 105 -1.24 18.61 30.79
N GLY A 106 -0.73 17.52 31.37
CA GLY A 106 -0.92 16.20 30.80
C GLY A 106 -2.36 15.73 30.82
N VAL A 107 -3.08 15.93 31.93
CA VAL A 107 -4.52 15.63 32.02
C VAL A 107 -5.31 16.44 30.98
N MET A 108 -5.05 17.74 30.86
CA MET A 108 -5.73 18.61 29.89
C MET A 108 -5.51 18.16 28.45
N LEU A 109 -4.27 17.81 28.10
CA LEU A 109 -3.89 17.39 26.75
C LEU A 109 -4.49 16.04 26.38
N ARG A 110 -4.37 15.04 27.27
CA ARG A 110 -5.00 13.73 27.08
C ARG A 110 -6.52 13.85 26.90
N GLU A 111 -7.18 14.70 27.68
CA GLU A 111 -8.63 14.90 27.57
C GLU A 111 -9.02 15.63 26.27
N THR A 112 -8.20 16.58 25.81
CA THR A 112 -8.42 17.26 24.52
C THR A 112 -8.34 16.26 23.37
N VAL A 113 -7.31 15.40 23.38
CA VAL A 113 -7.12 14.41 22.33
C VAL A 113 -8.19 13.31 22.40
N ARG A 114 -8.59 12.85 23.58
CA ARG A 114 -9.73 11.93 23.73
C ARG A 114 -11.01 12.52 23.18
N ARG A 115 -11.28 13.82 23.39
CA ARG A 115 -12.45 14.50 22.80
C ARG A 115 -12.37 14.52 21.28
N LEU A 116 -11.18 14.78 20.71
CA LEU A 116 -10.98 14.74 19.27
C LEU A 116 -11.15 13.33 18.71
N ALA A 117 -10.64 12.29 19.39
CA ALA A 117 -10.81 10.90 18.99
C ALA A 117 -12.29 10.45 19.02
N ARG A 118 -13.02 10.79 20.10
CA ARG A 118 -14.47 10.49 20.23
C ARG A 118 -15.35 11.15 19.16
N ARG A 119 -14.84 12.15 18.44
CA ARG A 119 -15.53 12.74 17.28
C ARG A 119 -15.63 11.75 16.12
N PHE A 120 -14.57 10.96 15.89
CA PHE A 120 -14.43 10.07 14.73
C PHE A 120 -14.59 8.60 15.09
N ILE A 121 -14.62 8.26 16.37
CA ILE A 121 -14.76 6.90 16.90
C ILE A 121 -16.08 6.81 17.67
N ALA A 122 -16.91 5.82 17.32
CA ALA A 122 -18.25 5.61 17.87
C ALA A 122 -18.24 5.09 19.32
N GLY A 123 -17.08 4.78 19.87
CA GLY A 123 -16.89 4.37 21.26
C GLY A 123 -15.62 3.54 21.44
N SER A 124 -15.23 3.32 22.69
CA SER A 124 -14.10 2.45 23.03
C SER A 124 -14.52 1.03 23.41
N THR A 125 -15.81 0.81 23.64
CA THR A 125 -16.36 -0.49 24.03
C THR A 125 -17.54 -0.89 23.13
N PRO A 126 -17.85 -2.20 23.00
CA PRO A 126 -19.02 -2.66 22.24
C PRO A 126 -20.34 -2.02 22.73
N ALA A 127 -20.48 -1.76 24.03
CA ALA A 127 -21.66 -1.12 24.59
C ALA A 127 -21.84 0.33 24.13
N GLN A 128 -20.74 1.08 24.01
CA GLN A 128 -20.75 2.46 23.47
C GLN A 128 -21.00 2.46 21.96
N ALA A 129 -20.35 1.57 21.22
CA ALA A 129 -20.58 1.39 19.78
C ALA A 129 -22.05 1.05 19.49
N ARG A 130 -22.65 0.16 20.29
CA ARG A 130 -24.09 -0.15 20.23
C ARG A 130 -24.95 1.08 20.47
N ARG A 131 -24.62 1.91 21.47
CA ARG A 131 -25.36 3.15 21.75
C ARG A 131 -25.35 4.07 20.52
N ALA A 132 -24.17 4.30 19.94
CA ALA A 132 -24.01 5.12 18.73
C ALA A 132 -24.79 4.54 17.54
N ALA A 133 -24.76 3.22 17.34
CA ALA A 133 -25.52 2.53 16.30
C ALA A 133 -27.04 2.73 16.45
N LEU A 134 -27.57 2.64 17.68
CA LEU A 134 -28.99 2.89 17.97
C LEU A 134 -29.38 4.36 17.80
N ASP A 135 -28.50 5.28 18.18
CA ASP A 135 -28.74 6.71 18.01
C ASP A 135 -28.78 7.08 16.51
N ALA A 136 -27.93 6.48 15.67
CA ALA A 136 -28.02 6.63 14.21
C ALA A 136 -29.33 6.05 13.65
N ARG A 137 -29.79 4.89 14.13
CA ARG A 137 -31.09 4.33 13.72
C ARG A 137 -32.25 5.26 14.07
N ARG A 138 -32.24 5.88 15.25
CA ARG A 138 -33.24 6.89 15.65
C ARG A 138 -33.19 8.13 14.77
N ALA A 139 -32.01 8.49 14.27
CA ALA A 139 -31.83 9.56 13.28
C ALA A 139 -32.18 9.12 11.84
N GLY A 140 -32.74 7.92 11.65
CA GLY A 140 -33.17 7.43 10.34
C GLY A 140 -32.02 6.97 9.44
N GLN A 141 -30.89 6.56 10.03
CA GLN A 141 -29.67 6.11 9.35
C GLN A 141 -29.35 4.64 9.72
N ALA A 142 -28.78 3.89 8.78
CA ALA A 142 -28.18 2.58 9.06
C ALA A 142 -26.75 2.75 9.61
N PHE A 143 -26.12 1.67 10.06
CA PHE A 143 -24.73 1.67 10.50
C PHE A 143 -23.96 0.48 9.94
N THR A 144 -22.64 0.57 9.92
CA THR A 144 -21.73 -0.58 9.93
C THR A 144 -20.68 -0.35 11.01
N LEU A 145 -20.44 -1.35 11.86
CA LEU A 145 -19.41 -1.26 12.89
C LEU A 145 -18.09 -1.83 12.38
N ASP A 146 -16.99 -1.11 12.61
CA ASP A 146 -15.63 -1.57 12.35
C ASP A 146 -14.86 -1.65 13.67
N LEU A 147 -14.41 -2.84 14.03
CA LEU A 147 -13.55 -3.02 15.20
C LEU A 147 -12.14 -2.55 14.84
N LEU A 148 -11.73 -1.45 15.45
CA LEU A 148 -10.38 -0.94 15.37
C LEU A 148 -9.41 -1.91 16.07
N GLY A 149 -8.39 -2.32 15.34
CA GLY A 149 -7.27 -3.10 15.82
C GLY A 149 -5.96 -2.53 15.28
N GLU A 150 -4.88 -2.85 15.97
CA GLU A 150 -3.52 -2.67 15.44
C GLU A 150 -3.25 -3.68 14.32
N ALA A 151 -2.10 -3.56 13.65
CA ALA A 151 -1.64 -4.59 12.72
C ALA A 151 -1.58 -5.94 13.47
N CYS A 152 -2.14 -6.99 12.89
CA CYS A 152 -2.04 -8.32 13.48
C CYS A 152 -0.63 -8.86 13.23
N LEU A 153 0.08 -9.16 14.31
CA LEU A 153 1.46 -9.62 14.29
C LEU A 153 1.61 -11.06 14.81
N SER A 154 0.52 -11.67 15.32
CA SER A 154 0.52 -13.05 15.80
C SER A 154 -0.81 -13.78 15.59
N ASP A 155 -0.77 -15.11 15.56
CA ASP A 155 -1.98 -15.93 15.52
C ASP A 155 -2.89 -15.72 16.73
N ALA A 156 -2.30 -15.45 17.92
CA ALA A 156 -3.06 -15.17 19.13
C ALA A 156 -3.89 -13.87 19.01
N GLU A 157 -3.33 -12.83 18.41
CA GLU A 157 -4.05 -11.59 18.13
C GLU A 157 -5.17 -11.82 17.10
N ALA A 158 -4.91 -12.61 16.06
CA ALA A 158 -5.91 -12.98 15.06
C ALA A 158 -7.09 -13.75 15.69
N ASP A 159 -6.81 -14.68 16.60
CA ASP A 159 -7.82 -15.45 17.32
C ASP A 159 -8.69 -14.55 18.22
N VAL A 160 -8.06 -13.61 18.94
CA VAL A 160 -8.78 -12.61 19.76
C VAL A 160 -9.64 -11.70 18.87
N TYR A 161 -9.12 -11.24 17.74
CA TYR A 161 -9.86 -10.40 16.80
C TYR A 161 -11.08 -11.15 16.25
N GLN A 162 -10.91 -12.40 15.82
CA GLN A 162 -11.99 -13.26 15.35
C GLN A 162 -13.06 -13.47 16.43
N ALA A 163 -12.66 -13.83 17.65
CA ALA A 163 -13.59 -14.05 18.76
C ALA A 163 -14.42 -12.80 19.07
N ARG A 164 -13.80 -11.61 19.03
CA ARG A 164 -14.49 -10.31 19.22
C ARG A 164 -15.54 -10.06 18.14
N TYR A 165 -15.26 -10.38 16.87
CA TYR A 165 -16.28 -10.25 15.81
C TYR A 165 -17.42 -11.24 15.96
N VAL A 166 -17.12 -12.50 16.29
CA VAL A 166 -18.16 -13.51 16.53
C VAL A 166 -19.08 -13.06 17.67
N ASP A 167 -18.52 -12.62 18.80
CA ASP A 167 -19.32 -12.11 19.93
C ASP A 167 -20.14 -10.87 19.55
N LEU A 168 -19.53 -9.91 18.84
CA LEU A 168 -20.21 -8.69 18.38
C LEU A 168 -21.43 -9.03 17.52
N VAL A 169 -21.26 -9.88 16.51
CA VAL A 169 -22.32 -10.29 15.58
C VAL A 169 -23.41 -11.08 16.31
N GLN A 170 -23.04 -11.99 17.20
CA GLN A 170 -24.01 -12.78 17.98
C GLN A 170 -24.82 -11.91 18.95
N THR A 171 -24.16 -10.94 19.60
CA THR A 171 -24.80 -10.04 20.56
C THR A 171 -25.74 -9.07 19.87
N LEU A 172 -25.28 -8.36 18.83
CA LEU A 172 -26.15 -7.45 18.08
C LEU A 172 -27.27 -8.18 17.36
N GLY A 173 -27.00 -9.37 16.83
CA GLY A 173 -28.00 -10.21 16.16
C GLY A 173 -29.13 -10.68 17.07
N ARG A 174 -28.87 -10.89 18.37
CA ARG A 174 -29.90 -11.19 19.37
C ARG A 174 -30.77 -9.98 19.70
N GLU A 175 -30.18 -8.80 19.71
CA GLU A 175 -30.87 -7.56 20.08
C GLU A 175 -31.65 -6.95 18.92
N ALA A 176 -31.14 -7.05 17.69
CA ALA A 176 -31.66 -6.38 16.50
C ALA A 176 -33.15 -6.56 16.18
N PRO A 177 -33.77 -7.74 16.44
CA PRO A 177 -35.22 -7.90 16.28
C PRO A 177 -36.04 -6.95 17.15
N HIS A 178 -35.53 -6.57 18.32
CA HIS A 178 -36.21 -5.69 19.29
C HIS A 178 -36.02 -4.19 18.99
N TRP A 179 -35.17 -3.85 18.02
CA TRP A 179 -34.98 -2.44 17.64
C TRP A 179 -36.19 -1.92 16.86
N PRO A 180 -36.47 -0.61 16.93
CA PRO A 180 -37.53 -0.01 16.13
C PRO A 180 -37.39 -0.34 14.65
N SER A 181 -38.50 -0.77 14.05
CA SER A 181 -38.58 -1.02 12.63
C SER A 181 -38.45 0.29 11.86
N ALA A 182 -37.56 0.31 10.86
CA ALA A 182 -37.38 1.45 9.98
C ALA A 182 -37.45 0.94 8.54
N PRO A 183 -38.65 0.88 7.90
CA PRO A 183 -38.83 0.26 6.58
C PRO A 183 -37.83 0.74 5.53
N ARG A 184 -37.50 2.05 5.51
CA ARG A 184 -36.50 2.64 4.61
C ARG A 184 -35.08 2.06 4.77
N LEU A 185 -34.72 1.67 6.00
CA LEU A 185 -33.41 1.10 6.33
C LEU A 185 -33.38 -0.42 6.25
N ASP A 186 -34.52 -1.04 6.57
CA ASP A 186 -34.65 -2.49 6.80
C ASP A 186 -35.22 -3.21 5.57
N SER A 187 -35.45 -2.51 4.45
CA SER A 187 -35.93 -3.10 3.20
C SER A 187 -35.28 -2.50 1.95
N ALA A 188 -35.22 -3.31 0.90
CA ALA A 188 -34.79 -2.98 -0.44
C ALA A 188 -35.78 -3.58 -1.45
N PRO A 189 -35.72 -3.19 -2.75
CA PRO A 189 -36.60 -3.74 -3.78
C PRO A 189 -36.58 -5.28 -3.89
N TRP A 190 -35.47 -5.91 -3.49
CA TRP A 190 -35.27 -7.36 -3.51
C TRP A 190 -35.56 -8.07 -2.18
N GLY A 191 -36.02 -7.35 -1.14
CA GLY A 191 -36.43 -7.95 0.13
C GLY A 191 -35.88 -7.25 1.38
N PRO A 192 -35.98 -7.91 2.55
CA PRO A 192 -35.52 -7.36 3.82
C PRO A 192 -34.00 -7.24 3.86
N LEU A 193 -33.51 -6.17 4.52
CA LEU A 193 -32.08 -5.93 4.73
C LEU A 193 -31.70 -6.23 6.20
N PRO A 194 -30.47 -6.73 6.45
CA PRO A 194 -29.92 -6.86 7.79
C PRO A 194 -29.89 -5.54 8.55
N ARG A 195 -30.42 -5.56 9.79
CA ARG A 195 -30.30 -4.44 10.74
C ARG A 195 -28.90 -4.32 11.33
N VAL A 196 -28.14 -5.42 11.32
CA VAL A 196 -26.75 -5.49 11.79
C VAL A 196 -25.83 -5.58 10.58
N ASN A 197 -24.83 -4.72 10.54
CA ASN A 197 -23.77 -4.74 9.54
C ASN A 197 -22.44 -4.47 10.25
N VAL A 198 -21.42 -5.25 9.91
CA VAL A 198 -20.06 -5.05 10.40
C VAL A 198 -19.07 -5.11 9.23
N SER A 199 -18.03 -4.30 9.31
CA SER A 199 -16.92 -4.31 8.34
C SER A 199 -15.72 -5.03 8.97
N VAL A 200 -15.02 -5.88 8.21
CA VAL A 200 -13.89 -6.70 8.67
C VAL A 200 -12.70 -6.48 7.73
N LYS A 201 -11.49 -6.38 8.29
CA LYS A 201 -10.23 -6.33 7.55
C LYS A 201 -9.57 -7.71 7.55
N ILE A 202 -9.06 -8.17 6.42
CA ILE A 202 -8.47 -9.51 6.33
C ILE A 202 -7.07 -9.55 6.96
N SER A 203 -6.33 -8.44 6.95
CA SER A 203 -5.02 -8.33 7.61
C SER A 203 -5.09 -8.58 9.11
N ALA A 204 -6.23 -8.29 9.73
CA ALA A 204 -6.46 -8.53 11.15
C ALA A 204 -6.80 -10.00 11.48
N LEU A 205 -6.97 -10.86 10.46
CA LEU A 205 -7.28 -12.28 10.62
C LEU A 205 -6.07 -13.19 10.40
N HIS A 206 -4.93 -12.66 9.94
CA HIS A 206 -3.72 -13.45 9.83
C HIS A 206 -2.48 -12.54 9.73
N PRO A 207 -1.42 -12.78 10.53
CA PRO A 207 -0.22 -11.92 10.51
C PRO A 207 0.69 -12.13 9.29
N TRP A 208 0.61 -13.29 8.62
CA TRP A 208 1.56 -13.67 7.56
C TRP A 208 0.91 -13.71 6.17
N LEU A 209 0.22 -12.64 5.78
CA LEU A 209 -0.33 -12.52 4.42
C LEU A 209 0.80 -12.24 3.43
N GLU A 210 1.05 -13.18 2.52
CA GLU A 210 2.16 -13.12 1.56
C GLU A 210 1.62 -13.16 0.11
N PRO A 211 1.72 -12.07 -0.66
CA PRO A 211 1.32 -12.06 -2.07
C PRO A 211 2.00 -13.12 -2.93
N ALA A 212 3.23 -13.54 -2.60
CA ALA A 212 3.92 -14.63 -3.29
C ALA A 212 3.27 -16.01 -3.05
N ASP A 213 2.55 -16.20 -1.93
CA ASP A 213 1.73 -17.39 -1.65
C ASP A 213 0.25 -17.01 -1.45
N PRO A 214 -0.47 -16.69 -2.54
CA PRO A 214 -1.87 -16.33 -2.44
C PRO A 214 -2.74 -17.52 -2.02
N ALA A 215 -2.32 -18.76 -2.29
CA ALA A 215 -3.10 -19.95 -1.95
C ALA A 215 -3.06 -20.23 -0.44
N GLY A 216 -1.86 -20.29 0.16
CA GLY A 216 -1.69 -20.46 1.61
C GLY A 216 -2.31 -19.31 2.39
N SER A 217 -2.09 -18.07 1.94
CA SER A 217 -2.68 -16.88 2.56
C SER A 217 -4.22 -16.92 2.53
N THR A 218 -4.84 -17.32 1.41
CA THR A 218 -6.30 -17.46 1.33
C THR A 218 -6.82 -18.53 2.29
N VAL A 219 -6.16 -19.69 2.38
CA VAL A 219 -6.55 -20.76 3.32
C VAL A 219 -6.46 -20.27 4.78
N ALA A 220 -5.39 -19.56 5.13
CA ALA A 220 -5.20 -19.01 6.46
C ALA A 220 -6.31 -18.03 6.85
N VAL A 221 -6.62 -17.05 5.99
CA VAL A 221 -7.69 -16.08 6.25
C VAL A 221 -9.06 -16.76 6.32
N LYS A 222 -9.37 -17.70 5.42
CA LYS A 222 -10.65 -18.43 5.42
C LYS A 222 -10.90 -19.18 6.72
N THR A 223 -9.86 -19.66 7.38
CA THR A 223 -9.96 -20.37 8.66
C THR A 223 -10.63 -19.51 9.74
N ARG A 224 -10.33 -18.21 9.79
CA ARG A 224 -10.89 -17.28 10.79
C ARG A 224 -12.06 -16.46 10.26
N LEU A 225 -12.13 -16.16 8.96
CA LEU A 225 -13.26 -15.45 8.38
C LEU A 225 -14.54 -16.30 8.36
N ARG A 226 -14.43 -17.62 8.13
CA ARG A 226 -15.60 -18.52 8.02
C ARG A 226 -16.47 -18.52 9.29
N PRO A 227 -15.94 -18.68 10.52
CA PRO A 227 -16.75 -18.59 11.74
C PRO A 227 -17.50 -17.26 11.90
N ILE A 228 -16.92 -16.14 11.45
CA ILE A 228 -17.58 -14.82 11.47
C ILE A 228 -18.79 -14.82 10.52
N LEU A 229 -18.62 -15.35 9.29
CA LEU A 229 -19.71 -15.47 8.33
C LEU A 229 -20.81 -16.42 8.82
N GLN A 230 -20.44 -17.53 9.47
CA GLN A 230 -21.39 -18.48 10.05
C GLN A 230 -22.24 -17.82 11.14
N ALA A 231 -21.61 -17.07 12.04
CA ALA A 231 -22.31 -16.31 13.07
C ALA A 231 -23.24 -15.25 12.46
N ALA A 232 -22.82 -14.59 11.38
CA ALA A 232 -23.61 -13.59 10.69
C ALA A 232 -24.84 -14.18 10.01
N ARG A 233 -24.66 -15.27 9.25
CA ARG A 233 -25.75 -16.00 8.60
C ARG A 233 -26.77 -16.50 9.62
N ALA A 234 -26.33 -17.08 10.73
CA ALA A 234 -27.22 -17.57 11.79
C ALA A 234 -28.04 -16.46 12.47
N ARG A 235 -27.61 -15.20 12.37
CA ARG A 235 -28.24 -14.04 13.01
C ARG A 235 -28.84 -13.03 12.03
N GLY A 236 -28.77 -13.28 10.73
CA GLY A 236 -29.23 -12.34 9.71
C GLY A 236 -28.46 -11.01 9.72
N ALA A 237 -27.14 -11.07 9.93
CA ALA A 237 -26.25 -9.90 9.87
C ALA A 237 -25.52 -9.83 8.51
N HIS A 238 -25.18 -8.62 8.08
CA HIS A 238 -24.34 -8.38 6.92
C HIS A 238 -22.86 -8.30 7.31
N ILE A 239 -22.00 -9.01 6.58
CA ILE A 239 -20.55 -8.86 6.68
C ILE A 239 -20.02 -8.16 5.45
N HIS A 240 -19.26 -7.10 5.68
CA HIS A 240 -18.56 -6.36 4.64
C HIS A 240 -17.05 -6.58 4.80
N VAL A 241 -16.36 -7.01 3.74
CA VAL A 241 -14.91 -7.14 3.73
C VAL A 241 -14.30 -5.85 3.20
N ASP A 242 -13.52 -5.17 4.04
CA ASP A 242 -12.84 -3.94 3.67
C ASP A 242 -11.63 -4.20 2.77
N MET A 243 -11.31 -3.20 1.93
CA MET A 243 -10.14 -3.22 1.07
C MET A 243 -9.04 -2.35 1.67
N GLU A 244 -7.85 -2.92 1.75
CA GLU A 244 -6.68 -2.33 2.41
C GLU A 244 -5.74 -1.75 1.36
N ASP A 245 -4.43 -1.75 1.58
CA ASP A 245 -3.45 -1.31 0.58
C ASP A 245 -3.38 -2.27 -0.62
N ARG A 246 -2.74 -1.82 -1.70
CA ARG A 246 -2.65 -2.54 -2.98
C ARG A 246 -2.03 -3.92 -2.83
N ARG A 247 -1.11 -4.13 -1.88
CA ARG A 247 -0.43 -5.41 -1.67
C ARG A 247 -1.42 -6.54 -1.40
N LEU A 248 -2.46 -6.25 -0.63
CA LEU A 248 -3.46 -7.25 -0.20
C LEU A 248 -4.68 -7.36 -1.13
N ARG A 249 -4.85 -6.46 -2.09
CA ARG A 249 -6.09 -6.37 -2.89
C ARG A 249 -6.48 -7.67 -3.58
N GLU A 250 -5.57 -8.29 -4.33
CA GLU A 250 -5.86 -9.54 -5.04
C GLU A 250 -6.21 -10.66 -4.06
N LEU A 251 -5.51 -10.72 -2.93
CA LEU A 251 -5.75 -11.70 -1.89
C LEU A 251 -7.14 -11.52 -1.26
N THR A 252 -7.54 -10.27 -0.99
CA THR A 252 -8.88 -9.94 -0.48
C THR A 252 -9.97 -10.36 -1.46
N LEU A 253 -9.83 -9.99 -2.74
CA LEU A 253 -10.79 -10.35 -3.80
C LEU A 253 -10.90 -11.87 -3.93
N LYS A 254 -9.77 -12.57 -4.06
CA LYS A 254 -9.70 -14.04 -4.18
C LYS A 254 -10.36 -14.72 -2.99
N THR A 255 -9.95 -14.35 -1.77
CA THR A 255 -10.45 -14.94 -0.53
C THR A 255 -11.95 -14.74 -0.37
N PHE A 256 -12.45 -13.54 -0.64
CA PHE A 256 -13.88 -13.23 -0.60
C PHE A 256 -14.67 -14.06 -1.62
N MET A 257 -14.26 -14.06 -2.89
CA MET A 257 -14.97 -14.78 -3.95
C MET A 257 -14.99 -16.30 -3.70
N GLU A 258 -13.85 -16.88 -3.32
CA GLU A 258 -13.76 -18.32 -3.03
C GLU A 258 -14.62 -18.72 -1.83
N LEU A 259 -14.64 -17.91 -0.77
CA LEU A 259 -15.45 -18.19 0.41
C LEU A 259 -16.94 -18.04 0.08
N ALA A 260 -17.32 -17.02 -0.69
CA ALA A 260 -18.70 -16.80 -1.11
C ALA A 260 -19.21 -17.84 -2.15
N ASP A 261 -18.32 -18.57 -2.83
CA ASP A 261 -18.65 -19.70 -3.71
C ASP A 261 -18.84 -21.02 -2.97
N GLU A 262 -18.40 -21.13 -1.70
CA GLU A 262 -18.61 -22.35 -0.90
C GLU A 262 -20.11 -22.67 -0.76
N PRO A 263 -20.52 -23.96 -0.78
CA PRO A 263 -21.93 -24.34 -0.73
C PRO A 263 -22.71 -23.72 0.44
N GLU A 264 -22.04 -23.51 1.57
CA GLU A 264 -22.63 -22.88 2.76
C GLU A 264 -23.04 -21.41 2.53
N PHE A 265 -22.27 -20.68 1.72
CA PHE A 265 -22.45 -19.24 1.52
C PHE A 265 -22.94 -18.88 0.13
N ARG A 266 -23.00 -19.81 -0.83
CA ARG A 266 -23.34 -19.55 -2.24
C ARG A 266 -24.64 -18.78 -2.46
N HIS A 267 -25.62 -18.98 -1.59
CA HIS A 267 -26.93 -18.34 -1.65
C HIS A 267 -27.10 -17.19 -0.65
N GLU A 268 -26.04 -16.82 0.07
CA GLU A 268 -26.06 -15.71 1.02
C GLU A 268 -25.89 -14.37 0.27
N ARG A 269 -26.90 -13.49 0.37
CA ARG A 269 -26.82 -12.14 -0.21
C ARG A 269 -26.15 -11.15 0.74
N ASN A 270 -26.12 -11.43 2.04
CA ASN A 270 -25.64 -10.52 3.08
C ASN A 270 -24.10 -10.51 3.21
N LEU A 271 -23.42 -10.50 2.06
CA LEU A 271 -21.98 -10.41 1.90
C LEU A 271 -21.65 -9.18 1.05
N GLY A 272 -20.63 -8.44 1.46
CA GLY A 272 -20.14 -7.32 0.68
C GLY A 272 -18.63 -7.19 0.68
N ILE A 273 -18.13 -6.47 -0.32
CA ILE A 273 -16.71 -6.17 -0.49
C ILE A 273 -16.50 -4.72 -0.91
N VAL A 274 -15.40 -4.12 -0.47
CA VAL A 274 -15.00 -2.77 -0.89
C VAL A 274 -14.23 -2.82 -2.22
N LEU A 275 -14.47 -1.84 -3.09
CA LEU A 275 -13.65 -1.57 -4.27
C LEU A 275 -13.17 -0.11 -4.25
N GLN A 276 -11.90 0.11 -4.62
CA GLN A 276 -11.25 1.43 -4.57
C GLN A 276 -11.07 2.01 -5.98
N ALA A 277 -11.78 3.10 -6.28
CA ALA A 277 -11.79 3.74 -7.60
C ALA A 277 -10.47 4.44 -7.99
N TYR A 278 -9.60 4.75 -7.02
CA TYR A 278 -8.31 5.39 -7.25
C TYR A 278 -7.27 4.47 -7.91
N LEU A 279 -7.51 3.16 -8.00
CA LEU A 279 -6.58 2.22 -8.63
C LEU A 279 -6.78 2.23 -10.14
N LYS A 280 -5.66 2.20 -10.88
CA LYS A 280 -5.65 2.20 -12.35
C LYS A 280 -6.33 0.95 -12.94
N ASP A 281 -6.40 -0.15 -12.20
CA ASP A 281 -7.02 -1.42 -12.58
C ASP A 281 -8.39 -1.69 -11.92
N ALA A 282 -8.97 -0.71 -11.22
CA ALA A 282 -10.26 -0.85 -10.55
C ALA A 282 -11.41 -1.28 -11.50
N GLU A 283 -11.38 -0.86 -12.76
CA GLU A 283 -12.38 -1.28 -13.76
C GLU A 283 -12.27 -2.76 -14.11
N ALA A 284 -11.05 -3.30 -14.19
CA ALA A 284 -10.84 -4.73 -14.44
C ALA A 284 -11.39 -5.56 -13.28
N ASP A 285 -11.13 -5.14 -12.04
CA ASP A 285 -11.66 -5.78 -10.83
C ASP A 285 -13.19 -5.70 -10.75
N ALA A 286 -13.78 -4.54 -11.09
CA ALA A 286 -15.24 -4.38 -11.14
C ALA A 286 -15.88 -5.35 -12.15
N ARG A 287 -15.32 -5.46 -13.35
CA ARG A 287 -15.80 -6.39 -14.39
C ARG A 287 -15.66 -7.84 -13.95
N ARG A 288 -14.55 -8.19 -13.29
CA ARG A 288 -14.33 -9.52 -12.71
C ARG A 288 -15.37 -9.85 -11.65
N LEU A 289 -15.64 -8.93 -10.73
CA LEU A 289 -16.65 -9.08 -9.67
C LEU A 289 -18.06 -9.23 -10.25
N ILE A 290 -18.45 -8.41 -11.23
CA ILE A 290 -19.74 -8.51 -11.92
C ILE A 290 -19.88 -9.89 -12.56
N ALA A 291 -18.90 -10.29 -13.39
CA ALA A 291 -18.94 -11.57 -14.08
C ALA A 291 -19.00 -12.75 -13.09
N TRP A 292 -18.28 -12.66 -11.97
CA TRP A 292 -18.34 -13.65 -10.90
C TRP A 292 -19.72 -13.69 -10.21
N ALA A 293 -20.26 -12.55 -9.79
CA ALA A 293 -21.54 -12.46 -9.11
C ALA A 293 -22.70 -12.95 -10.00
N SER A 294 -22.67 -12.63 -11.29
CA SER A 294 -23.63 -13.16 -12.27
C SER A 294 -23.55 -14.70 -12.38
N ARG A 295 -22.34 -15.29 -12.39
CA ARG A 295 -22.17 -16.76 -12.39
C ARG A 295 -22.57 -17.42 -11.07
N ARG A 296 -22.33 -16.74 -9.94
CA ARG A 296 -22.75 -17.20 -8.62
C ARG A 296 -24.28 -17.29 -8.52
N GLY A 297 -25.00 -16.42 -9.24
CA GLY A 297 -26.45 -16.39 -9.30
C GLY A 297 -27.10 -15.80 -8.03
N THR A 298 -26.30 -15.23 -7.14
CA THR A 298 -26.76 -14.52 -5.94
C THR A 298 -25.94 -13.23 -5.84
N PRO A 299 -26.59 -12.06 -5.78
CA PRO A 299 -25.89 -10.79 -5.72
C PRO A 299 -25.03 -10.61 -4.48
N VAL A 300 -24.05 -9.72 -4.59
CA VAL A 300 -23.23 -9.25 -3.47
C VAL A 300 -23.24 -7.74 -3.40
N SER A 301 -22.98 -7.18 -2.22
CA SER A 301 -22.83 -5.74 -2.09
C SER A 301 -21.42 -5.29 -2.45
N VAL A 302 -21.30 -4.21 -3.22
CA VAL A 302 -20.02 -3.55 -3.45
C VAL A 302 -20.06 -2.16 -2.84
N ARG A 303 -19.20 -1.89 -1.86
CA ARG A 303 -18.95 -0.53 -1.38
C ARG A 303 -17.88 0.10 -2.27
N LEU A 304 -18.31 0.98 -3.16
CA LEU A 304 -17.40 1.76 -3.99
C LEU A 304 -16.90 2.96 -3.19
N VAL A 305 -15.59 3.01 -2.95
CA VAL A 305 -14.88 4.13 -2.33
C VAL A 305 -13.86 4.70 -3.32
N LYS A 306 -13.28 5.87 -3.03
CA LYS A 306 -12.12 6.35 -3.80
C LYS A 306 -10.88 5.55 -3.47
N GLY A 307 -10.42 5.63 -2.22
CA GLY A 307 -9.23 4.96 -1.72
C GLY A 307 -8.76 5.67 -0.46
N ALA A 308 -8.03 4.96 0.41
CA ALA A 308 -7.59 5.48 1.71
C ALA A 308 -6.06 5.49 1.89
N TYR A 309 -5.31 4.99 0.90
CA TYR A 309 -3.86 4.75 0.98
C TYR A 309 -3.07 5.51 -0.09
N TRP A 310 -3.62 6.57 -0.69
CA TRP A 310 -3.01 7.21 -1.88
C TRP A 310 -1.55 7.63 -1.65
N ASP A 311 -1.27 8.34 -0.55
CA ASP A 311 0.09 8.78 -0.20
C ASP A 311 1.05 7.60 0.05
N TYR A 312 0.51 6.49 0.58
CA TYR A 312 1.29 5.27 0.81
C TYR A 312 1.61 4.57 -0.52
N GLU A 313 0.62 4.43 -1.41
CA GLU A 313 0.82 3.76 -2.70
C GLU A 313 1.78 4.50 -3.62
N THR A 314 1.75 5.83 -3.62
CA THR A 314 2.69 6.65 -4.40
C THR A 314 4.10 6.53 -3.84
N ALA A 315 4.28 6.75 -2.54
CA ALA A 315 5.59 6.64 -1.88
C ALA A 315 6.17 5.22 -1.96
N HIS A 316 5.35 4.19 -1.77
CA HIS A 316 5.81 2.81 -1.86
C HIS A 316 6.22 2.45 -3.30
N ALA A 317 5.44 2.85 -4.30
CA ALA A 317 5.82 2.62 -5.69
C ALA A 317 7.12 3.34 -6.08
N GLU A 318 7.34 4.56 -5.58
CA GLU A 318 8.60 5.28 -5.78
C GLU A 318 9.79 4.55 -5.12
N LEU A 319 9.62 4.07 -3.88
CA LEU A 319 10.65 3.31 -3.15
C LEU A 319 11.01 1.99 -3.84
N GLU A 320 10.02 1.29 -4.40
CA GLU A 320 10.20 0.02 -5.10
C GLU A 320 10.53 0.19 -6.59
N HIS A 321 10.62 1.44 -7.07
CA HIS A 321 10.78 1.81 -8.48
C HIS A 321 9.68 1.23 -9.40
N TRP A 322 8.49 1.00 -8.84
CA TRP A 322 7.33 0.47 -9.55
C TRP A 322 6.51 1.58 -10.23
N PRO A 323 5.76 1.23 -11.28
CA PRO A 323 4.69 2.10 -11.77
C PRO A 323 3.69 2.39 -10.65
N VAL A 324 3.41 3.67 -10.41
CA VAL A 324 2.42 4.09 -9.42
C VAL A 324 1.06 3.44 -9.72
N PRO A 325 0.48 2.64 -8.80
CA PRO A 325 -0.71 1.84 -9.07
C PRO A 325 -2.02 2.64 -9.01
N VAL A 326 -1.97 3.83 -8.41
CA VAL A 326 -3.11 4.76 -8.28
C VAL A 326 -3.08 5.83 -9.36
N PHE A 327 -4.24 6.41 -9.67
CA PHE A 327 -4.31 7.65 -10.43
C PHE A 327 -3.59 8.76 -9.64
N GLU A 328 -2.70 9.49 -10.31
CA GLU A 328 -1.81 10.46 -9.67
C GLU A 328 -2.48 11.83 -9.50
N THR A 329 -3.70 12.01 -10.04
CA THR A 329 -4.50 13.21 -9.81
C THR A 329 -5.92 12.88 -9.34
N LYS A 330 -6.50 13.77 -8.53
CA LYS A 330 -7.87 13.60 -8.04
C LYS A 330 -8.93 13.58 -9.15
N PRO A 331 -8.92 14.45 -10.19
CA PRO A 331 -9.91 14.38 -11.26
C PRO A 331 -9.96 13.01 -11.95
N GLU A 332 -8.82 12.35 -12.13
CA GLU A 332 -8.78 10.98 -12.68
C GLU A 332 -9.45 9.96 -11.76
N THR A 333 -9.20 10.04 -10.45
CA THR A 333 -9.89 9.21 -9.43
C THR A 333 -11.40 9.47 -9.42
N ASP A 334 -11.82 10.73 -9.51
CA ASP A 334 -13.24 11.11 -9.50
C ASP A 334 -13.93 10.63 -10.78
N ALA A 335 -13.27 10.73 -11.94
CA ALA A 335 -13.76 10.19 -13.20
C ALA A 335 -13.85 8.65 -13.16
N SER A 336 -12.85 7.97 -12.58
CA SER A 336 -12.89 6.52 -12.35
C SER A 336 -14.08 6.13 -11.46
N PHE A 337 -14.31 6.87 -10.37
CA PHE A 337 -15.44 6.64 -9.48
C PHE A 337 -16.79 6.78 -10.20
N GLU A 338 -16.95 7.80 -11.04
CA GLU A 338 -18.17 7.99 -11.86
C GLU A 338 -18.34 6.87 -12.91
N ARG A 339 -17.27 6.42 -13.58
CA ARG A 339 -17.30 5.26 -14.49
C ARG A 339 -17.73 3.98 -13.79
N LEU A 340 -17.14 3.67 -12.64
CA LEU A 340 -17.43 2.46 -11.86
C LEU A 340 -18.85 2.49 -11.28
N THR A 341 -19.32 3.66 -10.84
CA THR A 341 -20.71 3.86 -10.39
C THR A 341 -21.69 3.49 -11.50
N ARG A 342 -21.46 3.98 -12.73
CA ARG A 342 -22.29 3.60 -13.87
C ARG A 342 -22.23 2.11 -14.09
N LEU A 343 -21.03 1.55 -14.21
CA LEU A 343 -20.80 0.13 -14.48
C LEU A 343 -21.58 -0.78 -13.51
N PHE A 344 -21.52 -0.50 -12.21
CA PHE A 344 -22.27 -1.30 -11.22
C PHE A 344 -23.78 -1.12 -11.31
N LEU A 345 -24.27 0.11 -11.55
CA LEU A 345 -25.70 0.34 -11.76
C LEU A 345 -26.24 -0.32 -13.04
N GLU A 346 -25.40 -0.58 -14.04
CA GLU A 346 -25.81 -1.36 -15.22
C GLU A 346 -26.02 -2.84 -14.92
N HIS A 347 -25.43 -3.31 -13.83
CA HIS A 347 -25.42 -4.69 -13.38
C HIS A 347 -26.05 -4.83 -11.99
N ALA A 348 -27.09 -4.04 -11.72
CA ALA A 348 -27.81 -4.03 -10.44
C ALA A 348 -28.50 -5.38 -10.13
N GLU A 349 -28.67 -6.25 -11.13
CA GLU A 349 -29.11 -7.64 -10.95
C GLU A 349 -28.06 -8.53 -10.27
N ALA A 350 -26.78 -8.16 -10.37
CA ALA A 350 -25.64 -8.91 -9.82
C ALA A 350 -24.97 -8.21 -8.65
N ILE A 351 -25.04 -6.87 -8.57
CA ILE A 351 -24.32 -6.07 -7.58
C ILE A 351 -25.26 -5.09 -6.86
N ASP A 352 -25.25 -5.16 -5.52
CA ASP A 352 -25.87 -4.15 -4.65
C ASP A 352 -24.89 -3.01 -4.36
N LEU A 353 -25.02 -1.90 -5.09
CA LEU A 353 -24.09 -0.79 -4.98
C LEU A 353 -24.31 0.04 -3.71
N ALA A 354 -23.22 0.24 -2.96
CA ALA A 354 -23.12 1.21 -1.88
C ALA A 354 -22.07 2.29 -2.23
N VAL A 355 -22.49 3.55 -2.31
CA VAL A 355 -21.65 4.69 -2.68
C VAL A 355 -21.02 5.28 -1.42
N GLY A 356 -19.75 4.96 -1.17
CA GLY A 356 -18.97 5.48 -0.05
C GLY A 356 -18.19 6.74 -0.44
N SER A 357 -18.82 7.91 -0.33
CA SER A 357 -18.21 9.19 -0.69
C SER A 357 -18.81 10.35 0.09
N HIS A 358 -18.00 11.37 0.38
CA HIS A 358 -18.46 12.68 0.88
C HIS A 358 -18.43 13.78 -0.19
N ASN A 359 -18.06 13.44 -1.43
CA ASN A 359 -18.07 14.39 -2.54
C ASN A 359 -19.51 14.51 -3.08
N ILE A 360 -20.10 15.71 -2.95
CA ILE A 360 -21.46 16.03 -3.43
C ILE A 360 -21.60 15.75 -4.92
N ARG A 361 -20.59 16.08 -5.74
CA ARG A 361 -20.58 15.79 -7.19
C ARG A 361 -20.72 14.29 -7.46
N SER A 362 -19.91 13.46 -6.80
CA SER A 362 -19.96 12.00 -6.98
C SER A 362 -21.32 11.41 -6.55
N ILE A 363 -21.90 11.93 -5.47
CA ILE A 363 -23.23 11.53 -4.98
C ILE A 363 -24.32 11.94 -5.97
N ALA A 364 -24.28 13.19 -6.45
CA ALA A 364 -25.22 13.70 -7.44
C ALA A 364 -25.15 12.90 -8.75
N HIS A 365 -23.93 12.55 -9.19
CA HIS A 365 -23.73 11.67 -10.34
C HIS A 365 -24.37 10.28 -10.11
N ALA A 366 -24.17 9.67 -8.93
CA ALA A 366 -24.78 8.38 -8.61
C ALA A 366 -26.31 8.44 -8.59
N LEU A 367 -26.90 9.50 -8.04
CA LEU A 367 -28.34 9.74 -8.03
C LEU A 367 -28.88 9.90 -9.46
N ALA A 368 -28.26 10.74 -10.28
CA ALA A 368 -28.66 10.94 -11.68
C ALA A 368 -28.49 9.66 -12.50
N ALA A 369 -27.42 8.88 -12.29
CA ALA A 369 -27.20 7.61 -12.95
C ALA A 369 -28.27 6.58 -12.58
N ARG A 370 -28.69 6.53 -11.30
CA ARG A 370 -29.83 5.70 -10.86
C ARG A 370 -31.13 6.11 -11.54
N GLU A 371 -31.43 7.42 -11.56
CA GLU A 371 -32.63 7.99 -12.20
C GLU A 371 -32.68 7.66 -13.71
N ALA A 372 -31.56 7.84 -14.42
CA ALA A 372 -31.45 7.53 -15.85
C ALA A 372 -31.70 6.05 -16.18
N ARG A 373 -31.59 5.16 -15.19
CA ARG A 373 -31.87 3.71 -15.32
C ARG A 373 -33.26 3.31 -14.88
N GLY A 374 -34.06 4.23 -14.35
CA GLY A 374 -35.37 3.92 -13.77
C GLY A 374 -35.28 2.99 -12.55
N LEU A 375 -34.13 2.96 -11.87
CA LEU A 375 -33.95 2.13 -10.68
C LEU A 375 -34.66 2.79 -9.48
N PRO A 376 -35.36 2.00 -8.63
CA PRO A 376 -36.09 2.55 -7.48
C PRO A 376 -35.13 3.13 -6.45
N GLN A 377 -35.64 4.02 -5.59
CA GLN A 377 -34.81 4.75 -4.63
C GLN A 377 -33.95 3.81 -3.76
N GLY A 378 -34.56 2.73 -3.25
CA GLY A 378 -33.88 1.74 -2.41
C GLY A 378 -32.89 0.81 -3.12
N ALA A 379 -32.68 0.92 -4.43
CA ALA A 379 -31.68 0.14 -5.16
C ALA A 379 -30.24 0.62 -4.93
N LEU A 380 -30.07 1.82 -4.38
CA LEU A 380 -28.77 2.42 -4.10
C LEU A 380 -28.67 2.76 -2.61
N GLU A 381 -27.51 2.53 -2.01
CA GLU A 381 -27.20 2.98 -0.65
C GLU A 381 -26.06 4.00 -0.68
N PHE A 382 -26.11 5.00 0.19
CA PHE A 382 -25.01 5.94 0.40
C PHE A 382 -24.32 5.65 1.73
N GLN A 383 -23.01 5.80 1.79
CA GLN A 383 -22.25 5.56 3.00
C GLN A 383 -21.32 6.72 3.33
N ALA A 384 -21.26 7.05 4.62
CA ALA A 384 -20.45 8.13 5.14
C ALA A 384 -19.77 7.71 6.44
N LEU A 385 -18.61 8.29 6.72
CA LEU A 385 -17.88 8.06 7.97
C LEU A 385 -18.55 8.72 9.17
N TYR A 386 -18.50 8.05 10.31
CA TYR A 386 -18.94 8.61 11.59
C TYR A 386 -18.19 9.90 11.92
N GLY A 387 -18.94 10.91 12.40
CA GLY A 387 -18.38 12.22 12.76
C GLY A 387 -18.04 13.15 11.58
N MET A 388 -18.25 12.72 10.33
CA MET A 388 -17.88 13.46 9.13
C MET A 388 -19.07 13.86 8.27
N ALA A 389 -18.98 15.02 7.62
CA ALA A 389 -19.97 15.56 6.68
C ALA A 389 -21.44 15.44 7.17
N GLN A 390 -21.69 15.68 8.46
CA GLN A 390 -23.02 15.52 9.06
C GLN A 390 -24.13 16.30 8.34
N PRO A 391 -23.90 17.54 7.85
CA PRO A 391 -24.89 18.22 7.02
C PRO A 391 -25.30 17.44 5.75
N LEU A 392 -24.33 16.80 5.08
CA LEU A 392 -24.59 15.99 3.87
C LEU A 392 -25.36 14.71 4.21
N VAL A 393 -24.99 14.04 5.30
CA VAL A 393 -25.69 12.86 5.80
C VAL A 393 -27.16 13.18 6.07
N ARG A 394 -27.45 14.31 6.74
CA ARG A 394 -28.82 14.78 7.00
C ARG A 394 -29.57 15.10 5.72
N ALA A 395 -28.96 15.87 4.81
CA ALA A 395 -29.57 16.23 3.52
C ALA A 395 -29.99 14.97 2.72
N LEU A 396 -29.16 13.93 2.70
CA LEU A 396 -29.51 12.66 2.06
C LEU A 396 -30.62 11.90 2.80
N THR A 397 -30.56 11.87 4.13
CA THR A 397 -31.56 11.22 4.98
C THR A 397 -32.95 11.86 4.83
N GLU A 398 -32.99 13.19 4.72
CA GLU A 398 -34.23 13.98 4.51
C GLU A 398 -34.76 13.87 3.09
N ARG A 399 -33.88 13.73 2.09
CA ARG A 399 -34.26 13.38 0.71
C ARG A 399 -34.87 11.98 0.60
N GLY A 400 -34.81 11.18 1.66
CA GLY A 400 -35.35 9.82 1.70
C GLY A 400 -34.38 8.75 1.23
N GLU A 401 -33.12 9.09 1.00
CA GLU A 401 -32.09 8.13 0.59
C GLU A 401 -31.69 7.24 1.78
N ARG A 402 -31.28 6.00 1.49
CA ARG A 402 -30.73 5.11 2.51
C ARG A 402 -29.28 5.46 2.76
N VAL A 403 -28.97 5.91 3.97
CA VAL A 403 -27.62 6.30 4.38
C VAL A 403 -27.11 5.37 5.48
N ARG A 404 -25.91 4.82 5.32
CA ARG A 404 -25.21 4.01 6.33
C ARG A 404 -23.99 4.72 6.86
N ILE A 405 -23.85 4.78 8.18
CA ILE A 405 -22.70 5.38 8.84
C ILE A 405 -21.66 4.31 9.17
N TYR A 406 -20.44 4.49 8.67
CA TYR A 406 -19.29 3.65 9.02
C TYR A 406 -18.73 4.09 10.37
N MET A 407 -18.85 3.22 11.37
CA MET A 407 -18.63 3.49 12.79
C MET A 407 -17.46 2.68 13.33
N PRO A 408 -16.24 3.24 13.30
CA PRO A 408 -15.10 2.61 13.94
C PRO A 408 -15.25 2.68 15.45
N PHE A 409 -14.89 1.61 16.16
CA PHE A 409 -14.90 1.55 17.61
C PHE A 409 -13.76 0.67 18.12
N GLY A 410 -13.26 0.95 19.32
CA GLY A 410 -12.18 0.16 19.92
C GLY A 410 -11.26 0.98 20.82
N GLU A 411 -10.20 0.34 21.28
CA GLU A 411 -9.21 0.96 22.17
C GLU A 411 -8.62 2.24 21.59
N LEU A 412 -8.22 3.14 22.49
CA LEU A 412 -7.76 4.48 22.10
C LEU A 412 -6.51 4.42 21.22
N ILE A 413 -5.58 3.48 21.47
CA ILE A 413 -4.32 3.34 20.72
C ILE A 413 -4.58 3.13 19.20
N PRO A 414 -5.29 2.07 18.76
CA PRO A 414 -5.71 1.93 17.37
C PRO A 414 -6.52 3.13 16.85
N GLY A 415 -7.32 3.73 17.74
CA GLY A 415 -8.12 4.92 17.46
C GLY A 415 -7.31 6.14 17.02
N MET A 416 -6.08 6.27 17.49
CA MET A 416 -5.24 7.42 17.18
C MET A 416 -4.59 7.31 15.79
N ALA A 417 -4.11 6.12 15.39
CA ALA A 417 -3.69 5.87 14.01
C ALA A 417 -4.84 6.08 13.01
N TYR A 418 -6.07 5.70 13.39
CA TYR A 418 -7.26 6.03 12.61
C TYR A 418 -7.53 7.55 12.55
N LEU A 419 -7.42 8.25 13.68
CA LEU A 419 -7.61 9.70 13.77
C LEU A 419 -6.63 10.46 12.87
N VAL A 420 -5.34 10.11 12.87
CA VAL A 420 -4.31 10.73 12.01
C VAL A 420 -4.69 10.59 10.53
N ARG A 421 -5.10 9.39 10.11
CA ARG A 421 -5.58 9.17 8.74
C ARG A 421 -6.81 10.03 8.40
N ARG A 422 -7.75 10.20 9.34
CA ARG A 422 -8.91 11.10 9.14
C ARG A 422 -8.50 12.56 9.06
N LEU A 423 -7.51 12.99 9.83
CA LEU A 423 -6.99 14.35 9.75
C LEU A 423 -6.31 14.59 8.40
N LEU A 424 -5.50 13.64 7.91
CA LEU A 424 -4.87 13.70 6.58
C LEU A 424 -5.93 13.82 5.46
N GLU A 425 -6.93 12.94 5.44
CA GLU A 425 -8.00 12.95 4.44
C GLU A 425 -8.79 14.27 4.41
N ASN A 426 -9.08 14.83 5.59
CA ASN A 426 -9.85 16.07 5.69
C ASN A 426 -9.01 17.31 5.35
N THR A 427 -7.70 17.28 5.58
CA THR A 427 -6.80 18.44 5.42
C THR A 427 -6.00 18.43 4.12
N SER A 428 -6.09 17.37 3.30
CA SER A 428 -5.49 17.34 1.97
C SER A 428 -5.98 18.54 1.15
N ASN A 429 -5.05 19.18 0.42
CA ASN A 429 -5.35 20.31 -0.48
C ASN A 429 -6.41 19.92 -1.52
N GLU A 430 -6.45 18.64 -1.89
CA GLU A 430 -7.42 18.11 -2.84
C GLU A 430 -8.73 17.67 -2.16
N SER A 431 -8.88 17.74 -0.84
CA SER A 431 -10.10 17.28 -0.16
C SER A 431 -11.31 18.12 -0.58
N PHE A 432 -12.39 17.47 -1.04
CA PHE A 432 -13.63 18.18 -1.39
C PHE A 432 -14.20 18.95 -0.20
N LEU A 433 -14.05 18.39 1.01
CA LEU A 433 -14.48 19.02 2.24
C LEU A 433 -13.69 20.32 2.49
N ARG A 434 -12.38 20.32 2.21
CA ARG A 434 -11.56 21.54 2.34
C ARG A 434 -11.94 22.59 1.28
N ARG A 435 -11.97 22.21 0.00
CA ARG A 435 -12.27 23.15 -1.09
C ARG A 435 -13.66 23.78 -0.97
N GLY A 436 -14.66 22.98 -0.61
CA GLY A 436 -16.04 23.43 -0.44
C GLY A 436 -16.35 24.14 0.87
N PHE A 437 -15.70 23.77 1.99
CA PHE A 437 -16.04 24.32 3.31
C PHE A 437 -15.05 25.37 3.84
N ALA A 438 -13.78 25.36 3.40
CA ALA A 438 -12.74 26.27 3.86
C ALA A 438 -12.29 27.28 2.78
N GLU A 439 -12.13 26.86 1.52
CA GLU A 439 -11.51 27.68 0.46
C GLU A 439 -12.53 28.48 -0.40
N HIS A 440 -13.83 28.34 -0.12
CA HIS A 440 -14.91 29.09 -0.79
C HIS A 440 -14.90 28.96 -2.32
N GLU A 441 -14.48 27.81 -2.86
CA GLU A 441 -14.64 27.52 -4.30
C GLU A 441 -16.12 27.60 -4.70
N SER A 442 -16.39 28.07 -5.92
CA SER A 442 -17.76 28.21 -6.40
C SER A 442 -18.42 26.84 -6.57
N PRO A 443 -19.74 26.70 -6.33
CA PRO A 443 -20.46 25.45 -6.56
C PRO A 443 -20.28 24.90 -7.98
N GLU A 444 -20.12 25.77 -8.98
CA GLU A 444 -19.88 25.38 -10.38
C GLU A 444 -18.54 24.64 -10.55
N ALA A 445 -17.47 25.14 -9.93
CA ALA A 445 -16.16 24.48 -9.96
C ALA A 445 -16.19 23.13 -9.21
N LEU A 446 -16.86 23.08 -8.06
CA LEU A 446 -16.99 21.86 -7.26
C LEU A 446 -17.87 20.78 -7.91
N LEU A 447 -18.80 21.19 -8.78
CA LEU A 447 -19.69 20.31 -9.55
C LEU A 447 -19.22 20.06 -10.98
N ALA A 448 -18.03 20.51 -11.37
CA ALA A 448 -17.50 20.28 -12.71
C ALA A 448 -17.37 18.78 -13.02
N ASP A 449 -17.59 18.42 -14.28
CA ASP A 449 -17.39 17.06 -14.80
C ASP A 449 -15.91 16.67 -14.71
N PRO A 450 -15.54 15.67 -13.88
CA PRO A 450 -14.14 15.32 -13.68
C PRO A 450 -13.45 14.80 -14.95
N GLU A 451 -14.19 14.23 -15.92
CA GLU A 451 -13.61 13.80 -17.20
C GLU A 451 -13.22 14.98 -18.12
N ARG A 452 -13.75 16.19 -17.86
CA ARG A 452 -13.46 17.39 -18.65
C ARG A 452 -12.38 18.28 -18.04
N ILE A 453 -11.92 17.96 -16.83
CA ILE A 453 -10.85 18.71 -16.16
C ILE A 453 -9.52 18.28 -16.80
N PRO A 454 -8.73 19.20 -17.38
CA PRO A 454 -7.42 18.87 -17.91
C PRO A 454 -6.49 18.33 -16.82
N VAL A 455 -5.83 17.21 -17.12
CA VAL A 455 -4.87 16.57 -16.21
C VAL A 455 -3.47 16.79 -16.76
N ALA A 456 -2.62 17.46 -15.98
CA ALA A 456 -1.19 17.52 -16.27
C ALA A 456 -0.50 16.30 -15.65
N PRO A 457 0.43 15.64 -16.35
CA PRO A 457 1.23 14.58 -15.73
C PRO A 457 2.05 15.19 -14.57
N PRO A 458 2.23 14.45 -13.45
CA PRO A 458 3.05 14.92 -12.37
C PRO A 458 4.50 15.13 -12.85
N PRO A 459 5.21 16.16 -12.35
CA PRO A 459 6.61 16.34 -12.65
C PRO A 459 7.38 15.11 -12.18
N ARG A 460 8.27 14.60 -13.04
CA ARG A 460 9.22 13.55 -12.69
C ARG A 460 10.62 14.13 -12.72
N ASP A 461 11.36 13.95 -11.64
CA ASP A 461 12.78 14.28 -11.63
C ASP A 461 13.52 13.26 -12.51
N ALA A 462 14.35 13.75 -13.43
CA ALA A 462 15.21 12.89 -14.21
C ALA A 462 16.41 12.49 -13.34
N HIS A 463 16.57 11.20 -13.08
CA HIS A 463 17.73 10.67 -12.38
C HIS A 463 18.71 10.04 -13.37
N ASP A 464 20.01 10.28 -13.18
CA ASP A 464 21.07 9.69 -14.01
C ASP A 464 21.22 8.17 -13.80
N PHE A 465 20.71 7.66 -12.68
CA PHE A 465 20.66 6.26 -12.31
C PHE A 465 19.32 5.97 -11.64
N GLU A 466 18.71 4.85 -12.01
CA GLU A 466 17.51 4.30 -11.38
C GLU A 466 17.81 2.85 -11.03
N ASN A 467 17.42 2.44 -9.81
CA ASN A 467 17.52 1.06 -9.41
C ASN A 467 16.57 0.18 -10.23
N GLU A 468 16.98 -1.06 -10.45
CA GLU A 468 16.16 -2.07 -11.08
C GLU A 468 14.93 -2.36 -10.20
N PRO A 469 13.71 -2.22 -10.72
CA PRO A 469 12.51 -2.45 -9.92
C PRO A 469 12.43 -3.89 -9.44
N TYR A 470 12.07 -4.12 -8.18
CA TYR A 470 11.88 -5.47 -7.64
C TYR A 470 10.67 -6.18 -8.26
N ALA A 471 10.60 -7.50 -8.12
CA ALA A 471 9.47 -8.28 -8.62
C ALA A 471 8.20 -8.01 -7.81
N ASP A 472 7.16 -7.48 -8.47
CA ASP A 472 5.84 -7.29 -7.87
C ASP A 472 5.06 -8.62 -7.84
N PHE A 473 5.24 -9.39 -6.76
CA PHE A 473 4.54 -10.66 -6.54
C PHE A 473 3.04 -10.50 -6.28
N THR A 474 2.49 -9.28 -6.19
CA THR A 474 1.03 -9.10 -6.19
C THR A 474 0.43 -9.46 -7.55
N ARG A 475 1.22 -9.42 -8.62
CA ARG A 475 0.80 -9.76 -9.99
C ARG A 475 0.95 -11.25 -10.26
N ALA A 476 -0.12 -11.87 -10.76
CA ALA A 476 -0.13 -13.30 -11.09
C ALA A 476 0.95 -13.68 -12.10
N ALA A 477 1.10 -12.90 -13.18
CA ALA A 477 2.10 -13.15 -14.22
C ALA A 477 3.54 -13.25 -13.66
N VAL A 478 3.90 -12.36 -12.72
CA VAL A 478 5.24 -12.38 -12.09
C VAL A 478 5.45 -13.66 -11.27
N ARG A 479 4.42 -14.10 -10.53
CA ARG A 479 4.47 -15.36 -9.79
C ARG A 479 4.59 -16.57 -10.73
N ASP A 480 3.83 -16.56 -11.83
CA ASP A 480 3.82 -17.64 -12.81
C ASP A 480 5.17 -17.75 -13.52
N ASP A 481 5.78 -16.63 -13.90
CA ASP A 481 7.12 -16.58 -14.51
C ASP A 481 8.20 -17.07 -13.54
N PHE A 482 8.15 -16.67 -12.27
CA PHE A 482 9.08 -17.13 -11.24
C PHE A 482 8.92 -18.64 -10.97
N ALA A 483 7.68 -19.13 -10.86
CA ALA A 483 7.39 -20.55 -10.70
C ALA A 483 7.86 -21.37 -11.92
N ALA A 484 7.68 -20.85 -13.13
CA ALA A 484 8.19 -21.46 -14.35
C ALA A 484 9.72 -21.54 -14.36
N ALA A 485 10.41 -20.50 -13.89
CA ALA A 485 11.87 -20.49 -13.77
C ALA A 485 12.37 -21.54 -12.76
N LEU A 486 11.73 -21.65 -11.60
CA LEU A 486 12.02 -22.72 -10.63
C LEU A 486 11.83 -24.11 -11.25
N ALA A 487 10.73 -24.33 -11.98
CA ALA A 487 10.45 -25.59 -12.65
C ALA A 487 11.47 -25.91 -13.75
N ALA A 488 11.97 -24.89 -14.47
CA ALA A 488 12.98 -25.03 -15.52
C ALA A 488 14.39 -25.28 -14.98
N VAL A 489 14.75 -24.70 -13.83
CA VAL A 489 16.06 -24.90 -13.19
C VAL A 489 16.14 -26.25 -12.49
N ARG A 490 15.06 -26.71 -11.84
CA ARG A 490 15.07 -27.95 -11.06
C ARG A 490 15.62 -29.20 -11.77
N PRO A 491 15.31 -29.51 -13.05
CA PRO A 491 15.90 -30.65 -13.75
C PRO A 491 17.39 -30.47 -14.11
N ARG A 492 17.93 -29.25 -14.01
CA ARG A 492 19.35 -28.93 -14.27
C ARG A 492 20.23 -29.08 -13.01
N LEU A 493 19.62 -29.29 -11.84
CA LEU A 493 20.35 -29.54 -10.59
C LEU A 493 21.23 -30.80 -10.72
N GLY A 494 22.33 -30.83 -9.98
CA GLY A 494 23.33 -31.89 -10.04
C GLY A 494 24.30 -31.78 -11.21
N GLY A 495 24.20 -30.70 -12.01
CA GLY A 495 25.09 -30.40 -13.12
C GLY A 495 26.57 -30.30 -12.73
N ASN A 496 27.46 -30.45 -13.71
CA ASN A 496 28.91 -30.29 -13.51
C ASN A 496 29.37 -28.96 -14.10
N TYR A 497 30.08 -28.16 -13.31
CA TYR A 497 30.52 -26.81 -13.68
C TYR A 497 32.06 -26.76 -13.68
N PRO A 498 32.71 -26.55 -14.84
CA PRO A 498 34.15 -26.39 -14.92
C PRO A 498 34.60 -25.02 -14.40
N LEU A 499 35.90 -24.87 -14.15
CA LEU A 499 36.54 -23.55 -14.06
C LEU A 499 36.54 -22.89 -15.45
N VAL A 500 36.67 -21.56 -15.49
CA VAL A 500 36.78 -20.79 -16.74
C VAL A 500 38.02 -19.93 -16.67
N ILE A 501 39.03 -20.25 -17.48
CA ILE A 501 40.32 -19.57 -17.49
C ILE A 501 40.69 -19.26 -18.94
N ASP A 502 40.91 -17.98 -19.26
CA ASP A 502 41.30 -17.54 -20.61
C ASP A 502 40.30 -18.01 -21.69
N GLY A 503 39.01 -17.97 -21.38
CA GLY A 503 37.92 -18.44 -22.25
C GLY A 503 37.82 -19.96 -22.39
N GLN A 504 38.64 -20.74 -21.67
CA GLN A 504 38.64 -22.20 -21.73
C GLN A 504 37.99 -22.81 -20.50
N ARG A 505 37.16 -23.85 -20.72
CA ARG A 505 36.62 -24.69 -19.66
C ARG A 505 37.70 -25.62 -19.12
N VAL A 506 38.01 -25.55 -17.82
CA VAL A 506 39.04 -26.37 -17.17
C VAL A 506 38.41 -27.28 -16.11
N GLN A 507 38.61 -28.59 -16.27
CA GLN A 507 38.20 -29.59 -15.29
C GLN A 507 39.35 -29.88 -14.31
N THR A 508 39.02 -30.16 -13.06
CA THR A 508 39.98 -30.57 -12.03
C THR A 508 39.52 -31.85 -11.35
N THR A 509 40.44 -32.55 -10.68
CA THR A 509 40.16 -33.79 -9.95
C THR A 509 39.31 -33.53 -8.71
N GLU A 510 39.63 -32.46 -7.98
CA GLU A 510 38.86 -32.04 -6.81
C GLU A 510 37.62 -31.25 -7.22
N ARG A 511 36.50 -31.48 -6.54
CA ARG A 511 35.23 -30.82 -6.82
C ARG A 511 34.53 -30.38 -5.54
N LEU A 512 33.96 -29.19 -5.57
CA LEU A 512 33.01 -28.72 -4.58
C LEU A 512 31.64 -29.29 -4.90
N VAL A 513 30.98 -29.85 -3.89
CA VAL A 513 29.60 -30.34 -4.00
C VAL A 513 28.70 -29.34 -3.30
N SER A 514 27.96 -28.58 -4.10
CA SER A 514 26.96 -27.64 -3.60
C SER A 514 25.63 -28.37 -3.37
N VAL A 515 25.01 -28.15 -2.22
CA VAL A 515 23.78 -28.82 -1.78
C VAL A 515 22.73 -27.79 -1.45
N ASN A 516 21.46 -28.14 -1.66
CA ASN A 516 20.35 -27.25 -1.33
C ASN A 516 20.22 -27.15 0.21
N PRO A 517 20.39 -25.96 0.83
CA PRO A 517 20.33 -25.82 2.28
C PRO A 517 18.93 -26.11 2.84
N SER A 518 17.87 -25.94 2.03
CA SER A 518 16.50 -26.30 2.40
C SER A 518 16.20 -27.79 2.27
N ARG A 519 17.04 -28.53 1.53
CA ARG A 519 16.91 -29.97 1.26
C ARG A 519 18.28 -30.59 1.08
N ALA A 520 18.99 -30.83 2.18
CA ALA A 520 20.42 -31.23 2.17
C ALA A 520 20.76 -32.49 1.33
N GLY A 521 19.79 -33.36 1.04
CA GLY A 521 19.96 -34.51 0.14
C GLY A 521 19.93 -34.19 -1.36
N GLU A 522 19.55 -32.96 -1.74
CA GLU A 522 19.48 -32.49 -3.13
C GLU A 522 20.78 -31.77 -3.50
N VAL A 523 21.55 -32.36 -4.42
CA VAL A 523 22.78 -31.75 -4.94
C VAL A 523 22.38 -30.70 -5.98
N VAL A 524 22.80 -29.46 -5.75
CA VAL A 524 22.56 -28.34 -6.68
C VAL A 524 23.53 -28.41 -7.84
N GLY A 525 24.81 -28.68 -7.56
CA GLY A 525 25.82 -28.84 -8.60
C GLY A 525 27.18 -29.30 -8.08
N ARG A 526 28.04 -29.69 -9.01
CA ARG A 526 29.41 -30.14 -8.77
C ARG A 526 30.37 -29.23 -9.52
N VAL A 527 31.12 -28.40 -8.79
CA VAL A 527 31.97 -27.38 -9.39
C VAL A 527 33.43 -27.79 -9.25
N ALA A 528 34.21 -27.68 -10.32
CA ALA A 528 35.66 -27.92 -10.29
C ALA A 528 36.33 -27.00 -9.26
N ALA A 529 37.18 -27.55 -8.40
CA ALA A 529 37.95 -26.79 -7.42
C ALA A 529 39.33 -26.44 -7.99
N ALA A 530 39.72 -25.17 -7.94
CA ALA A 530 41.02 -24.71 -8.43
C ALA A 530 42.13 -24.98 -7.41
N GLY A 531 43.22 -25.62 -7.84
CA GLY A 531 44.46 -25.70 -7.09
C GLY A 531 45.35 -24.48 -7.34
N ALA A 532 46.54 -24.46 -6.73
CA ALA A 532 47.51 -23.37 -6.92
C ALA A 532 47.88 -23.17 -8.40
N ALA A 533 48.07 -24.26 -9.15
CA ALA A 533 48.42 -24.19 -10.57
C ALA A 533 47.32 -23.55 -11.44
N GLU A 534 46.05 -23.84 -11.17
CA GLU A 534 44.93 -23.21 -11.88
C GLU A 534 44.82 -21.71 -11.54
N ILE A 535 45.06 -21.34 -10.27
CA ILE A 535 45.06 -19.94 -9.84
C ILE A 535 46.19 -19.17 -10.53
N ASP A 536 47.42 -19.71 -10.55
CA ASP A 536 48.56 -19.09 -11.23
C ASP A 536 48.27 -18.88 -12.73
N ARG A 537 47.63 -19.88 -13.37
CA ARG A 537 47.19 -19.76 -14.77
C ARG A 537 46.15 -18.67 -14.96
N ALA A 538 45.18 -18.54 -14.06
CA ALA A 538 44.16 -17.49 -14.11
C ALA A 538 44.75 -16.08 -13.93
N VAL A 539 45.66 -15.91 -12.96
CA VAL A 539 46.37 -14.64 -12.73
C VAL A 539 47.23 -14.29 -13.94
N ALA A 540 47.95 -15.26 -14.51
CA ALA A 540 48.75 -15.02 -15.72
C ALA A 540 47.90 -14.63 -16.93
N ALA A 541 46.72 -15.26 -17.11
CA ALA A 541 45.78 -14.87 -18.17
C ALA A 541 45.24 -13.45 -17.98
N ALA A 542 44.79 -13.12 -16.77
CA ALA A 542 44.33 -11.79 -16.43
C ALA A 542 45.42 -10.72 -16.63
N ALA A 543 46.67 -11.03 -16.29
CA ALA A 543 47.80 -10.12 -16.49
C ALA A 543 48.10 -9.87 -17.98
N ARG A 544 48.01 -10.91 -18.83
CA ARG A 544 48.16 -10.77 -20.29
C ARG A 544 47.07 -9.88 -20.91
N ALA A 545 45.82 -10.03 -20.44
CA ALA A 545 44.69 -9.24 -20.95
C ALA A 545 44.67 -7.79 -20.46
N PHE A 546 45.41 -7.46 -19.39
CA PHE A 546 45.30 -6.18 -18.68
C PHE A 546 45.57 -4.97 -19.57
N ALA A 547 46.65 -4.97 -20.36
CA ALA A 547 47.01 -3.80 -21.18
C ALA A 547 45.89 -3.44 -22.17
N ALA A 548 45.38 -4.43 -22.91
CA ALA A 548 44.30 -4.21 -23.88
C ALA A 548 43.00 -3.74 -23.22
N TRP A 549 42.65 -4.30 -22.06
CA TRP A 549 41.44 -3.92 -21.33
C TRP A 549 41.54 -2.52 -20.71
N ARG A 550 42.68 -2.18 -20.10
CA ARG A 550 42.97 -0.84 -19.56
C ARG A 550 42.82 0.22 -20.64
N ASP A 551 43.39 -0.04 -21.82
CA ASP A 551 43.50 0.93 -22.91
C ASP A 551 42.22 1.02 -23.79
N ALA A 552 41.23 0.14 -23.57
CA ALA A 552 39.94 0.18 -24.29
C ALA A 552 39.12 1.46 -24.03
N GLY A 553 39.41 2.18 -22.95
CA GLY A 553 38.71 3.41 -22.56
C GLY A 553 37.38 3.19 -21.83
N ALA A 554 36.93 4.19 -21.07
CA ALA A 554 35.77 4.11 -20.19
C ALA A 554 34.47 3.74 -20.94
N GLU A 555 34.26 4.33 -22.12
CA GLU A 555 33.05 4.14 -22.92
C GLU A 555 32.92 2.69 -23.43
N ALA A 556 34.00 2.11 -23.96
CA ALA A 556 33.96 0.73 -24.47
C ALA A 556 33.71 -0.27 -23.34
N ARG A 557 34.36 -0.08 -22.18
CA ARG A 557 34.13 -0.94 -21.01
C ARG A 557 32.73 -0.78 -20.45
N ALA A 558 32.20 0.45 -20.41
CA ALA A 558 30.83 0.69 -20.00
C ALA A 558 29.82 0.06 -20.96
N ALA A 559 30.08 0.05 -22.27
CA ALA A 559 29.25 -0.65 -23.24
C ALA A 559 29.26 -2.17 -23.05
N ALA A 560 30.42 -2.76 -22.74
CA ALA A 560 30.53 -4.19 -22.42
C ALA A 560 29.74 -4.54 -21.14
N LEU A 561 29.90 -3.76 -20.08
CA LEU A 561 29.14 -3.94 -18.84
C LEU A 561 27.63 -3.71 -19.04
N GLY A 562 27.22 -2.81 -19.94
CA GLY A 562 25.82 -2.67 -20.33
C GLY A 562 25.22 -3.95 -20.92
N ARG A 563 26.00 -4.74 -21.68
CA ARG A 563 25.56 -6.04 -22.17
C ARG A 563 25.47 -7.08 -21.05
N VAL A 564 26.36 -7.03 -20.06
CA VAL A 564 26.25 -7.86 -18.84
C VAL A 564 24.95 -7.55 -18.09
N ALA A 565 24.64 -6.27 -17.85
CA ALA A 565 23.39 -5.86 -17.20
C ALA A 565 22.15 -6.33 -17.98
N ALA A 566 22.16 -6.22 -19.32
CA ALA A 566 21.09 -6.75 -20.16
C ALA A 566 20.93 -8.27 -20.03
N GLY A 567 22.04 -9.02 -20.01
CA GLY A 567 22.02 -10.48 -19.82
C GLY A 567 21.53 -10.91 -18.44
N LEU A 568 21.85 -10.14 -17.39
CA LEU A 568 21.29 -10.33 -16.05
C LEU A 568 19.76 -10.14 -16.04
N ARG A 569 19.26 -9.07 -16.68
CA ARG A 569 17.81 -8.81 -16.81
C ARG A 569 17.08 -9.90 -17.58
N GLU A 570 17.63 -10.33 -18.73
CA GLU A 570 17.04 -11.39 -19.55
C GLU A 570 16.89 -12.70 -18.78
N ARG A 571 17.85 -12.99 -17.89
CA ARG A 571 17.91 -14.24 -17.12
C ARG A 571 17.40 -14.10 -15.69
N ARG A 572 16.78 -12.97 -15.33
CA ARG A 572 16.51 -12.58 -13.95
C ARG A 572 15.88 -13.67 -13.10
N TYR A 573 14.73 -14.21 -13.50
CA TYR A 573 14.05 -15.25 -12.73
C TYR A 573 14.76 -16.60 -12.76
N THR A 574 15.52 -16.91 -13.81
CA THR A 574 16.35 -18.12 -13.85
C THR A 574 17.51 -18.01 -12.87
N LEU A 575 18.17 -16.85 -12.78
CA LEU A 575 19.22 -16.56 -11.80
C LEU A 575 18.65 -16.58 -10.37
N ALA A 576 17.51 -15.93 -10.14
CA ALA A 576 16.83 -15.96 -8.85
C ALA A 576 16.45 -17.40 -8.44
N ALA A 577 15.99 -18.23 -9.37
CA ALA A 577 15.71 -19.65 -9.11
C ALA A 577 16.96 -20.43 -8.67
N TRP A 578 18.13 -20.18 -9.29
CA TRP A 578 19.39 -20.75 -8.79
C TRP A 578 19.73 -20.28 -7.38
N ILE A 579 19.50 -19.00 -7.07
CA ILE A 579 19.71 -18.43 -5.73
C ILE A 579 18.78 -19.09 -4.71
N VAL A 580 17.52 -19.35 -5.06
CA VAL A 580 16.58 -20.12 -4.21
C VAL A 580 17.12 -21.52 -3.92
N PHE A 581 17.55 -22.26 -4.94
CA PHE A 581 18.01 -23.65 -4.76
C PHE A 581 19.36 -23.77 -4.06
N GLU A 582 20.32 -22.88 -4.35
CA GLU A 582 21.68 -22.98 -3.83
C GLU A 582 21.89 -22.23 -2.51
N ALA A 583 21.37 -21.01 -2.40
CA ALA A 583 21.56 -20.17 -1.22
C ALA A 583 20.37 -20.23 -0.24
N GLY A 584 19.26 -20.88 -0.63
CA GLY A 584 18.08 -21.01 0.22
C GLY A 584 17.34 -19.69 0.47
N LYS A 585 17.54 -18.67 -0.37
CA LYS A 585 16.84 -17.39 -0.23
C LYS A 585 15.35 -17.53 -0.59
N PRO A 586 14.44 -16.87 0.15
CA PRO A 586 13.07 -16.67 -0.30
C PRO A 586 12.98 -15.95 -1.65
N TRP A 587 11.83 -16.00 -2.33
CA TRP A 587 11.69 -15.48 -3.70
C TRP A 587 12.01 -13.99 -3.81
N ALA A 588 11.51 -13.16 -2.88
CA ALA A 588 11.79 -11.73 -2.84
C ALA A 588 13.27 -11.44 -2.64
N GLU A 589 13.92 -12.12 -1.69
CA GLU A 589 15.35 -11.97 -1.41
C GLU A 589 16.23 -12.44 -2.58
N ALA A 590 15.81 -13.49 -3.30
CA ALA A 590 16.51 -14.00 -4.46
C ALA A 590 16.39 -13.07 -5.66
N ASP A 591 15.21 -12.49 -5.88
CA ASP A 591 14.98 -11.48 -6.92
C ASP A 591 15.75 -10.19 -6.64
N ALA A 592 15.71 -9.70 -5.39
CA ALA A 592 16.44 -8.52 -4.95
C ALA A 592 17.96 -8.67 -5.14
N ASP A 593 18.52 -9.87 -4.92
CA ASP A 593 19.94 -10.16 -5.18
C ASP A 593 20.30 -9.99 -6.67
N VAL A 594 19.40 -10.36 -7.58
CA VAL A 594 19.61 -10.17 -9.03
C VAL A 594 19.45 -8.70 -9.41
N ALA A 595 18.45 -8.02 -8.87
CA ALA A 595 18.23 -6.58 -9.09
C ALA A 595 19.45 -5.77 -8.61
N GLU A 596 19.97 -6.06 -7.42
CA GLU A 596 21.16 -5.41 -6.88
C GLU A 596 22.42 -5.71 -7.73
N ALA A 597 22.54 -6.92 -8.30
CA ALA A 597 23.61 -7.24 -9.25
C ALA A 597 23.53 -6.37 -10.52
N ILE A 598 22.32 -6.14 -11.05
CA ILE A 598 22.08 -5.25 -12.19
C ILE A 598 22.45 -3.81 -11.81
N ASP A 599 22.00 -3.35 -10.65
CA ASP A 599 22.28 -2.02 -10.12
C ASP A 599 23.76 -1.74 -10.01
N PHE A 600 24.54 -2.67 -9.45
CA PHE A 600 25.98 -2.50 -9.36
C PHE A 600 26.62 -2.32 -10.74
N VAL A 601 26.20 -3.09 -11.74
CA VAL A 601 26.76 -2.98 -13.10
C VAL A 601 26.40 -1.64 -13.72
N GLU A 602 25.12 -1.23 -13.63
CA GLU A 602 24.60 0.03 -14.17
C GLU A 602 25.23 1.25 -13.49
N TYR A 603 25.30 1.22 -12.16
CA TYR A 603 25.90 2.27 -11.36
C TYR A 603 27.40 2.40 -11.62
N TYR A 604 28.17 1.30 -11.54
CA TYR A 604 29.63 1.37 -11.71
C TYR A 604 30.06 1.67 -13.13
N ARG A 605 29.30 1.23 -14.16
CA ARG A 605 29.62 1.62 -15.54
C ARG A 605 29.40 3.12 -15.77
N ALA A 606 28.36 3.71 -15.18
CA ALA A 606 28.10 5.14 -15.25
C ALA A 606 29.18 5.93 -14.50
N GLN A 607 29.47 5.53 -13.26
CA GLN A 607 30.48 6.18 -12.43
C GLN A 607 31.89 6.11 -13.03
N ALA A 608 32.27 5.00 -13.65
CA ALA A 608 33.57 4.88 -14.29
C ALA A 608 33.73 5.86 -15.46
N ARG A 609 32.67 6.13 -16.23
CA ARG A 609 32.67 7.13 -17.30
C ARG A 609 32.89 8.54 -16.76
N GLU A 610 32.26 8.88 -15.64
CA GLU A 610 32.45 10.18 -14.99
C GLU A 610 33.86 10.31 -14.41
N LEU A 611 34.29 9.35 -13.58
CA LEU A 611 35.55 9.39 -12.85
C LEU A 611 36.79 9.38 -13.74
N GLN A 612 36.69 8.84 -14.96
CA GLN A 612 37.81 8.79 -15.91
C GLN A 612 37.85 9.97 -16.87
N ARG A 613 36.91 10.93 -16.78
CA ARG A 613 37.08 12.24 -17.43
C ARG A 613 38.22 12.99 -16.75
N PRO A 614 39.27 13.43 -17.49
CA PRO A 614 40.34 14.22 -16.91
C PRO A 614 39.80 15.52 -16.32
N LEU A 615 40.14 15.79 -15.06
CA LEU A 615 39.80 17.06 -14.42
C LEU A 615 40.96 18.05 -14.63
N THR A 616 40.71 19.16 -15.31
CA THR A 616 41.71 20.22 -15.46
C THR A 616 41.87 20.98 -14.13
N LEU A 617 43.08 21.02 -13.60
CA LEU A 617 43.41 21.67 -12.33
C LEU A 617 44.21 22.96 -12.53
N GLY A 618 43.98 23.92 -11.64
CA GLY A 618 44.67 25.21 -11.67
C GLY A 618 44.24 26.11 -12.83
N ARG A 619 44.77 27.33 -12.85
CA ARG A 619 44.46 28.34 -13.89
C ARG A 619 45.72 29.12 -14.34
N ARG A 620 46.90 28.57 -14.07
CA ARG A 620 48.17 29.25 -14.34
C ARG A 620 48.44 29.26 -15.85
N ARG A 621 48.73 30.43 -16.41
CA ARG A 621 49.01 30.56 -17.84
C ARG A 621 50.31 29.84 -18.20
N GLY A 622 50.28 29.07 -19.29
CA GLY A 622 51.41 28.25 -19.75
C GLY A 622 51.51 26.87 -19.10
N GLU A 623 50.59 26.51 -18.20
CA GLU A 623 50.58 25.23 -17.48
C GLU A 623 49.20 24.59 -17.60
N VAL A 624 49.16 23.31 -18.00
CA VAL A 624 47.92 22.52 -18.08
C VAL A 624 48.08 21.28 -17.23
N ASN A 625 47.41 21.25 -16.08
CA ASN A 625 47.43 20.11 -15.18
C ASN A 625 46.15 19.31 -15.34
N HIS A 626 46.28 18.00 -15.49
CA HIS A 626 45.14 17.07 -15.48
C HIS A 626 45.25 16.13 -14.29
N TYR A 627 44.16 15.96 -13.56
CA TYR A 627 43.99 14.87 -12.62
C TYR A 627 43.25 13.73 -13.30
N THR A 628 43.90 12.57 -13.38
CA THR A 628 43.38 11.35 -14.01
C THR A 628 43.44 10.18 -13.03
N ARG A 629 42.73 9.10 -13.36
CA ARG A 629 42.68 7.86 -12.59
C ARG A 629 42.98 6.70 -13.52
N GLU A 630 43.84 5.80 -13.10
CA GLU A 630 44.26 4.63 -13.88
C GLU A 630 43.99 3.32 -13.13
N ALA A 631 43.85 2.24 -13.91
CA ALA A 631 43.67 0.90 -13.36
C ALA A 631 44.93 0.40 -12.63
N ARG A 632 44.77 -0.49 -11.65
CA ARG A 632 45.85 -1.02 -10.83
C ARG A 632 46.49 -2.30 -11.37
N GLY A 633 45.73 -3.13 -12.09
CA GLY A 633 46.24 -4.41 -12.62
C GLY A 633 45.23 -5.55 -12.53
N VAL A 634 45.70 -6.72 -12.10
CA VAL A 634 44.87 -7.90 -11.82
C VAL A 634 44.26 -7.78 -10.42
N VAL A 635 42.96 -7.99 -10.30
CA VAL A 635 42.20 -7.94 -9.03
C VAL A 635 41.64 -9.34 -8.71
N GLY A 636 41.99 -9.87 -7.54
CA GLY A 636 41.33 -11.04 -6.98
C GLY A 636 40.03 -10.65 -6.28
N VAL A 637 38.90 -11.14 -6.76
CA VAL A 637 37.58 -10.90 -6.15
C VAL A 637 37.19 -12.12 -5.33
N ILE A 638 37.17 -11.99 -4.01
CA ILE A 638 36.78 -13.05 -3.08
C ILE A 638 35.44 -12.66 -2.47
N ALA A 639 34.35 -13.30 -2.92
CA ALA A 639 32.98 -12.91 -2.60
C ALA A 639 32.32 -13.83 -1.56
N PRO A 640 31.38 -13.32 -0.74
CA PRO A 640 30.66 -14.10 0.26
C PRO A 640 29.50 -14.91 -0.35
N TRP A 641 28.88 -15.78 0.45
CA TRP A 641 27.77 -16.65 0.04
C TRP A 641 26.37 -16.05 0.28
N ASN A 642 26.24 -15.03 1.14
CA ASN A 642 24.93 -14.51 1.57
C ASN A 642 24.30 -13.55 0.55
N PHE A 643 25.10 -12.94 -0.32
CA PHE A 643 24.66 -12.23 -1.53
C PHE A 643 25.46 -12.76 -2.72
N PRO A 644 25.18 -13.99 -3.14
CA PRO A 644 26.08 -14.77 -3.98
C PRO A 644 26.18 -14.25 -5.42
N LEU A 645 25.19 -13.48 -5.88
CA LEU A 645 25.22 -12.85 -7.19
C LEU A 645 25.55 -11.36 -7.07
N ALA A 646 24.85 -10.61 -6.21
CA ALA A 646 24.99 -9.16 -6.09
C ALA A 646 26.42 -8.73 -5.74
N ILE A 647 26.97 -9.18 -4.61
CA ILE A 647 28.30 -8.74 -4.14
C ILE A 647 29.40 -9.23 -5.09
N LEU A 648 29.30 -10.48 -5.58
CA LEU A 648 30.25 -11.01 -6.56
C LEU A 648 30.25 -10.17 -7.84
N THR A 649 29.06 -9.83 -8.35
CA THR A 649 28.90 -8.99 -9.54
C THR A 649 29.41 -7.59 -9.28
N GLY A 650 29.08 -6.97 -8.15
CA GLY A 650 29.49 -5.60 -7.84
C GLY A 650 31.00 -5.43 -7.68
N MET A 651 31.66 -6.33 -6.94
CA MET A 651 33.12 -6.32 -6.82
C MET A 651 33.80 -6.53 -8.18
N THR A 652 33.25 -7.43 -9.01
CA THR A 652 33.77 -7.74 -10.33
C THR A 652 33.57 -6.59 -11.32
N SER A 653 32.36 -6.04 -11.39
CA SER A 653 32.00 -4.99 -12.34
C SER A 653 32.70 -3.67 -12.00
N ALA A 654 32.88 -3.32 -10.73
CA ALA A 654 33.67 -2.14 -10.33
C ALA A 654 35.14 -2.24 -10.80
N ALA A 655 35.77 -3.40 -10.60
CA ALA A 655 37.13 -3.64 -11.05
C ALA A 655 37.26 -3.58 -12.58
N LEU A 656 36.33 -4.23 -13.29
CA LEU A 656 36.30 -4.22 -14.75
C LEU A 656 36.03 -2.81 -15.31
N ALA A 657 35.05 -2.08 -14.78
CA ALA A 657 34.67 -0.73 -15.23
C ALA A 657 35.86 0.25 -15.16
N THR A 658 36.66 0.12 -14.10
CA THR A 658 37.84 0.97 -13.86
C THR A 658 39.09 0.52 -14.64
N GLY A 659 38.99 -0.53 -15.46
CA GLY A 659 40.04 -0.98 -16.39
C GLY A 659 40.97 -2.08 -15.84
N ASN A 660 40.62 -2.69 -14.71
CA ASN A 660 41.34 -3.84 -14.16
C ASN A 660 40.85 -5.15 -14.79
N THR A 661 41.67 -6.18 -14.78
CA THR A 661 41.24 -7.56 -15.05
C THR A 661 40.96 -8.29 -13.74
N VAL A 662 40.09 -9.32 -13.77
CA VAL A 662 39.57 -9.96 -12.56
C VAL A 662 39.81 -11.46 -12.56
N VAL A 663 40.15 -11.99 -11.37
CA VAL A 663 40.06 -13.42 -11.04
C VAL A 663 39.00 -13.58 -9.94
N MET A 664 37.87 -14.22 -10.25
CA MET A 664 36.76 -14.43 -9.32
C MET A 664 36.97 -15.72 -8.51
N LYS A 665 36.93 -15.62 -7.17
CA LYS A 665 36.81 -16.75 -6.23
C LYS A 665 35.50 -16.60 -5.46
N PRO A 666 34.43 -17.31 -5.85
CA PRO A 666 33.18 -17.31 -5.08
C PRO A 666 33.30 -18.12 -3.80
N ALA A 667 32.36 -17.92 -2.87
CA ALA A 667 32.22 -18.76 -1.69
C ALA A 667 31.90 -20.21 -2.06
N GLU A 668 32.42 -21.16 -1.29
CA GLU A 668 32.26 -22.60 -1.56
C GLU A 668 30.82 -23.11 -1.37
N GLN A 669 29.96 -22.35 -0.70
CA GLN A 669 28.54 -22.64 -0.51
C GLN A 669 27.69 -22.29 -1.75
N THR A 670 28.12 -21.32 -2.57
CA THR A 670 27.36 -20.81 -3.72
C THR A 670 28.14 -20.79 -5.05
N PRO A 671 28.87 -21.86 -5.41
CA PRO A 671 29.71 -21.86 -6.60
C PRO A 671 28.92 -22.01 -7.91
N VAL A 672 27.69 -22.55 -7.90
CA VAL A 672 26.86 -22.70 -9.11
C VAL A 672 26.31 -21.35 -9.56
N ILE A 673 25.85 -20.50 -8.66
CA ILE A 673 25.42 -19.12 -8.95
C ILE A 673 26.56 -18.34 -9.61
N ALA A 674 27.79 -18.46 -9.11
CA ALA A 674 28.96 -17.83 -9.72
C ALA A 674 29.26 -18.38 -11.13
N ALA A 675 29.05 -19.68 -11.36
CA ALA A 675 29.16 -20.25 -12.70
C ALA A 675 28.08 -19.70 -13.65
N GLN A 676 26.84 -19.51 -13.17
CA GLN A 676 25.77 -18.86 -13.94
C GLN A 676 26.10 -17.40 -14.25
N LEU A 677 26.70 -16.66 -13.32
CA LEU A 677 27.21 -15.32 -13.59
C LEU A 677 28.28 -15.32 -14.68
N MET A 678 29.21 -16.27 -14.66
CA MET A 678 30.24 -16.40 -15.69
C MET A 678 29.63 -16.65 -17.09
N GLU A 679 28.56 -17.43 -17.19
CA GLU A 679 27.82 -17.59 -18.46
C GLU A 679 27.26 -16.26 -18.98
N VAL A 680 26.84 -15.35 -18.09
CA VAL A 680 26.39 -14.00 -18.48
C VAL A 680 27.56 -13.17 -19.00
N PHE A 681 28.73 -13.22 -18.32
CA PHE A 681 29.93 -12.52 -18.78
C PHE A 681 30.46 -13.02 -20.12
N GLU A 682 30.32 -14.31 -20.44
CA GLU A 682 30.77 -14.85 -21.74
C GLU A 682 29.83 -14.51 -22.90
N ALA A 683 28.54 -14.33 -22.62
CA ALA A 683 27.56 -13.94 -23.63
C ALA A 683 27.64 -12.44 -23.99
N ALA A 684 28.17 -11.61 -23.07
CA ALA A 684 28.34 -10.17 -23.23
C ALA A 684 29.68 -9.81 -23.89
#